data_AF-A0A816T3Z9-F1
#
_entry.id   AF-A0A816T3Z9-F1
#
_cell.length_a   1.000
_cell.length_b   1.000
_cell.length_c   1.000
_cell.angle_alpha   90.00
_cell.angle_beta   90.00
_cell.angle_gamma   90.00
#
_symmetry.space_group_name_H-M   'P 1'
#
loop_
_entity.id
_entity.type
_entity.pdbx_description
1 polymer ?
#
loop_
_entity_poly.entity_id
_entity_poly.type
_entity_poly.pdbx_seq_one_letter_code
_entity_poly.pdbx_strand_id
1 'polypeptide(L)'
;MSGLNLHFPFLSLFVIFTPSFTLVAGLSGCGPHHIQALVQFKNEFDSSGCNQTDYFNGVMCDNITGEVTKLQLPSGCFTGVLKTNSSLFGFNHLRYLNLSYNKFTSSSLSSGFGSLNKLEVLSLSSNGFIGQVPSSLSNLSRLTELYLDHNELTGAIPSSLLTMPFLSYLNLDENHLTYPVEVRSSSTSSRLETLHLRKNPFEGKILDLISNFTTLKYLGLSFQNISYPINLNFFSSLKSLLRLDLSGNSVLETSISSDSDVPRNIEKLLLSSCDISKFPNFVRSLDKLEHIDISNNKIKGKVPEWLWNLPHLIRANLVNNAFTHLEGSNDVLMNSSLRILDLALNHFEGPVPTPPLSINLFSAWNNSFTGNIPLSVCNRSSLVILDLSYNNLSGPIPRCLSNLKDSFVVVNLRKNNLEGSIPDMLYNGKVLTSYATIDFSGNRFEGQIPKSIGLLKALIALNLSNNGFTGHIPLSLENVTELESLDLSGNKLSGSIPKGLARLSFLAYISVAHNQLIGEIPQGPQFSGQAESSFEGNAGLCGLPLQGTCFAPPPTQQFEEEDEEEEEGVLNWKAVVTGYGLGLLFGLVIGHVIASYRPKWFVKIVGPDKHKEADPASLFDSLDSRWDSSSNKNNVESHIFTLVVGLSGCHPDQIQALKQFKNEFDSRNCNQTDYLNGVQCDNATGAVTELQLPSGCLTGVLKPNSSLFHLRHLRHLNLSHNNFTSSSLPSEFSNLSRLEVLSLSSNSFIGQVPSLFSKLTWLNQLDLSHNQLTGSFQLVQNLTKLSILDLSYNHFSGAIPSSLLSLPFLTRLDLSENYLTGSIEVLNSSSSLRHLSLSHNHFEGQILEPISNLITLKFLDISFLNISYPIDIKIFSSLKSLLKLVLSGNSISSTRSIPPSICNQSTLALLDLSYNNFSGSIPRCLSNLQNSLIVVNLRKNNLEGSLPDNCHDGALLRTLDVGFNKLTGKLPRSLLNCSSLKFLSVDNNNIKDTFPFWLKGLPNLQAFTLRSNRFYGKVLTSYATIDFSGNRLEGQIPESIEQSCFTPPTRQPKEEDEEEEEGVLNWKAVVIGYGPGLLFGLLLAHVIASYRPKWFVKIVGPDKHKEADPVTLFMSMDSRWDSFNNKKSVESNM
;
A
#
# COMPACT_ATOMS: atom_id res chain seq x y z
N MET A 1 37.16 -38.60 -72.62
CA MET A 1 37.35 -40.03 -72.30
C MET A 1 37.66 -40.13 -70.81
N SER A 2 37.12 -41.06 -70.01
CA SER A 2 35.87 -41.86 -70.14
C SER A 2 35.71 -42.78 -68.92
N GLY A 3 34.59 -42.66 -68.18
CA GLY A 3 34.21 -43.57 -67.08
C GLY A 3 34.92 -43.32 -65.73
N LEU A 4 34.41 -43.84 -64.61
CA LEU A 4 33.07 -44.41 -64.37
C LEU A 4 32.71 -44.38 -62.86
N ASN A 5 31.42 -44.54 -62.55
CA ASN A 5 30.79 -44.37 -61.23
C ASN A 5 31.39 -45.23 -60.09
N LEU A 6 31.28 -44.75 -58.84
CA LEU A 6 30.36 -45.32 -57.82
C LEU A 6 30.19 -44.41 -56.60
N HIS A 7 29.05 -44.55 -55.89
CA HIS A 7 28.71 -43.81 -54.65
C HIS A 7 29.25 -44.51 -53.40
N PHE A 8 29.58 -43.74 -52.34
CA PHE A 8 28.78 -43.65 -51.10
C PHE A 8 29.35 -42.54 -50.17
N PRO A 9 28.53 -41.74 -49.45
CA PRO A 9 29.01 -40.68 -48.55
C PRO A 9 29.09 -41.12 -47.08
N PHE A 10 30.07 -40.59 -46.33
CA PHE A 10 29.91 -40.06 -44.96
C PHE A 10 31.23 -39.46 -44.43
N LEU A 11 31.53 -38.22 -44.83
CA LEU A 11 32.28 -37.26 -44.01
C LEU A 11 31.27 -36.55 -43.09
N SER A 12 31.61 -35.98 -41.92
CA SER A 12 32.88 -35.92 -41.16
C SER A 12 32.55 -35.48 -39.73
N LEU A 13 33.14 -36.08 -38.68
CA LEU A 13 32.74 -35.79 -37.28
C LEU A 13 33.90 -35.80 -36.26
N PHE A 14 34.98 -35.11 -36.61
CA PHE A 14 36.02 -34.53 -35.74
C PHE A 14 36.47 -33.24 -36.47
N VAL A 15 36.77 -32.09 -35.87
CA VAL A 15 37.23 -31.71 -34.51
C VAL A 15 36.31 -30.56 -34.02
N ILE A 16 36.03 -30.36 -32.72
CA ILE A 16 36.80 -29.55 -31.76
C ILE A 16 36.33 -29.86 -30.33
N PHE A 17 37.29 -30.06 -29.42
CA PHE A 17 37.10 -29.89 -27.98
C PHE A 17 37.53 -28.48 -27.59
N THR A 18 36.65 -27.71 -26.93
CA THR A 18 37.04 -26.57 -26.08
C THR A 18 36.31 -26.66 -24.73
N PRO A 19 36.89 -26.20 -23.62
CA PRO A 19 36.53 -26.71 -22.30
C PRO A 19 35.71 -25.71 -21.46
N SER A 20 34.38 -25.82 -21.51
CA SER A 20 33.47 -25.16 -20.55
C SER A 20 32.32 -26.08 -20.11
N PHE A 21 32.65 -27.32 -19.73
CA PHE A 21 31.78 -28.12 -18.85
C PHE A 21 31.91 -27.61 -17.40
N THR A 22 31.52 -26.36 -17.17
CA THR A 22 30.98 -26.00 -15.85
C THR A 22 29.76 -26.89 -15.62
N LEU A 23 29.68 -27.55 -14.46
CA LEU A 23 28.43 -28.19 -14.05
C LEU A 23 27.35 -27.11 -14.03
N VAL A 24 26.34 -27.23 -14.90
CA VAL A 24 25.13 -26.43 -14.77
C VAL A 24 24.48 -26.86 -13.45
N ALA A 25 24.31 -25.91 -12.53
CA ALA A 25 23.70 -26.18 -11.25
C ALA A 25 22.29 -26.77 -11.44
N GLY A 26 21.93 -27.74 -10.59
CA GLY A 26 20.66 -28.47 -10.69
C GLY A 26 20.68 -29.74 -11.57
N LEU A 27 21.63 -29.91 -12.51
CA LEU A 27 21.69 -31.13 -13.35
C LEU A 27 22.53 -32.29 -12.78
N SER A 28 23.15 -32.12 -11.61
CA SER A 28 23.94 -33.16 -10.94
C SER A 28 23.08 -34.36 -10.54
N GLY A 29 23.37 -35.53 -11.11
CA GLY A 29 22.61 -36.78 -10.88
C GLY A 29 21.65 -37.16 -12.01
N CYS A 30 21.39 -36.27 -12.97
CA CYS A 30 20.58 -36.60 -14.15
C CYS A 30 21.33 -37.48 -15.16
N GLY A 31 20.66 -38.48 -15.72
CA GLY A 31 21.21 -39.36 -16.75
C GLY A 31 21.45 -38.63 -18.09
N PRO A 32 22.45 -39.01 -18.90
CA PRO A 32 22.83 -38.27 -20.12
C PRO A 32 21.68 -38.06 -21.11
N HIS A 33 20.84 -39.08 -21.34
CA HIS A 33 19.67 -38.96 -22.21
C HIS A 33 18.59 -38.01 -21.64
N HIS A 34 18.44 -37.93 -20.33
CA HIS A 34 17.52 -36.99 -19.69
C HIS A 34 18.03 -35.54 -19.75
N ILE A 35 19.34 -35.33 -19.62
CA ILE A 35 19.96 -34.02 -19.86
C ILE A 35 19.74 -33.58 -21.31
N GLN A 36 19.91 -34.48 -22.28
CA GLN A 36 19.63 -34.19 -23.69
C GLN A 36 18.15 -33.84 -23.93
N ALA A 37 17.22 -34.58 -23.31
CA ALA A 37 15.79 -34.29 -23.38
C ALA A 37 15.41 -32.96 -22.70
N LEU A 38 16.04 -32.60 -21.58
CA LEU A 38 15.84 -31.30 -20.91
C LEU A 38 16.34 -30.13 -21.75
N VAL A 39 17.50 -30.29 -22.41
CA VAL A 39 18.01 -29.30 -23.37
C VAL A 39 17.10 -29.21 -24.60
N GLN A 40 16.56 -30.33 -25.09
CA GLN A 40 15.57 -30.31 -26.17
C GLN A 40 14.29 -29.58 -25.76
N PHE A 41 13.72 -29.87 -24.58
CA PHE A 41 12.54 -29.19 -24.05
C PHE A 41 12.79 -27.69 -23.88
N LYS A 42 13.92 -27.28 -23.28
CA LYS A 42 14.33 -25.87 -23.16
C LYS A 42 14.34 -25.18 -24.52
N ASN A 43 14.84 -25.86 -25.56
CA ASN A 43 14.96 -25.35 -26.92
C ASN A 43 13.65 -25.40 -27.75
N GLU A 44 12.53 -25.87 -27.20
CA GLU A 44 11.21 -25.75 -27.84
C GLU A 44 10.60 -24.34 -27.66
N PHE A 45 11.16 -23.55 -26.75
CA PHE A 45 10.67 -22.24 -26.31
C PHE A 45 11.76 -21.18 -26.49
N ASP A 46 11.34 -19.94 -26.71
CA ASP A 46 12.26 -18.85 -26.42
C ASP A 46 12.39 -18.72 -24.91
N SER A 47 13.62 -18.51 -24.50
CA SER A 47 14.11 -18.50 -23.13
C SER A 47 15.13 -17.38 -23.00
N SER A 48 14.85 -16.30 -23.72
CA SER A 48 15.60 -15.07 -23.89
C SER A 48 15.68 -14.27 -22.61
N GLY A 49 14.56 -14.20 -21.88
CA GLY A 49 14.36 -13.49 -20.62
C GLY A 49 15.12 -14.06 -19.42
N CYS A 50 16.19 -14.83 -19.62
CA CYS A 50 16.88 -15.59 -18.59
C CYS A 50 18.38 -15.30 -18.50
N ASN A 51 18.90 -15.23 -17.28
CA ASN A 51 20.34 -15.33 -17.05
C ASN A 51 20.84 -16.75 -17.38
N GLN A 52 22.01 -16.87 -18.01
CA GLN A 52 22.40 -18.12 -18.70
C GLN A 52 22.72 -19.30 -17.78
N THR A 53 22.91 -19.08 -16.48
CA THR A 53 23.28 -20.11 -15.51
C THR A 53 22.09 -20.91 -14.97
N ASP A 54 20.87 -20.36 -15.02
CA ASP A 54 19.84 -20.72 -14.02
C ASP A 54 18.68 -21.58 -14.54
N TYR A 55 18.62 -21.84 -15.86
CA TYR A 55 17.51 -22.55 -16.53
C TYR A 55 17.08 -23.86 -15.87
N PHE A 56 18.03 -24.60 -15.27
CA PHE A 56 17.81 -25.92 -14.70
C PHE A 56 18.03 -25.98 -13.18
N ASN A 57 18.18 -24.84 -12.50
CA ASN A 57 18.28 -24.78 -11.03
C ASN A 57 17.04 -25.37 -10.33
N GLY A 58 15.89 -25.41 -11.01
CA GLY A 58 14.65 -26.02 -10.54
C GLY A 58 14.46 -27.51 -10.88
N VAL A 59 15.42 -28.16 -11.56
CA VAL A 59 15.37 -29.58 -11.93
C VAL A 59 15.83 -30.47 -10.76
N MET A 60 15.23 -31.65 -10.62
CA MET A 60 15.80 -32.75 -9.82
C MET A 60 15.60 -34.09 -10.54
N CYS A 61 16.57 -34.97 -10.39
CA CYS A 61 16.54 -36.34 -10.93
C CYS A 61 16.64 -37.39 -9.81
N ASP A 62 16.18 -38.60 -10.07
CA ASP A 62 16.31 -39.72 -9.14
C ASP A 62 17.77 -40.16 -9.00
N ASN A 63 18.25 -40.31 -7.76
CA ASN A 63 19.66 -40.62 -7.46
C ASN A 63 20.09 -42.06 -7.83
N ILE A 64 19.17 -42.93 -8.25
CA ILE A 64 19.44 -44.32 -8.64
C ILE A 64 19.21 -44.51 -10.14
N THR A 65 18.12 -43.98 -10.71
CA THR A 65 17.80 -44.16 -12.15
C THR A 65 18.27 -43.01 -13.04
N GLY A 66 18.58 -41.84 -12.46
CA GLY A 66 18.94 -40.63 -13.21
C GLY A 66 17.78 -40.03 -14.02
N GLU A 67 16.54 -40.39 -13.72
CA GLU A 67 15.32 -39.92 -14.40
C GLU A 67 14.81 -38.60 -13.80
N VAL A 68 14.28 -37.71 -14.64
CA VAL A 68 13.73 -36.42 -14.18
C VAL A 68 12.48 -36.66 -13.32
N THR A 69 12.51 -36.20 -12.07
CA THR A 69 11.40 -36.30 -11.11
C THR A 69 10.82 -34.94 -10.72
N LYS A 70 11.61 -33.86 -10.82
CA LYS A 70 11.15 -32.48 -10.71
C LYS A 70 11.59 -31.65 -11.92
N LEU A 71 10.69 -30.84 -12.45
CA LEU A 71 10.96 -29.79 -13.42
C LEU A 71 10.24 -28.51 -12.98
N GLN A 72 11.01 -27.48 -12.67
CA GLN A 72 10.52 -26.14 -12.37
C GLN A 72 11.32 -25.14 -13.20
N LEU A 73 10.64 -24.33 -14.01
CA LEU A 73 11.26 -23.25 -14.75
C LEU A 73 11.30 -21.96 -13.92
N PRO A 74 12.29 -21.07 -14.11
CA PRO A 74 12.22 -19.70 -13.63
C PRO A 74 11.02 -18.95 -14.23
N SER A 75 10.49 -17.98 -13.48
CA SER A 75 9.37 -17.12 -13.87
C SER A 75 9.83 -15.92 -14.72
N GLY A 76 8.95 -15.40 -15.57
CA GLY A 76 9.18 -14.27 -16.48
C GLY A 76 10.10 -14.60 -17.67
N CYS A 77 10.46 -15.88 -17.84
CA CYS A 77 11.73 -16.28 -18.44
C CYS A 77 11.53 -17.03 -19.77
N PHE A 78 10.41 -17.77 -19.90
CA PHE A 78 10.03 -18.59 -21.05
C PHE A 78 8.76 -18.05 -21.71
N THR A 79 8.74 -18.12 -23.05
CA THR A 79 7.59 -17.72 -23.87
C THR A 79 7.26 -18.77 -24.93
N GLY A 80 6.07 -18.69 -25.54
CA GLY A 80 5.71 -19.43 -26.76
C GLY A 80 4.76 -20.60 -26.54
N VAL A 81 4.47 -21.36 -27.60
CA VAL A 81 3.39 -22.37 -27.57
C VAL A 81 3.90 -23.74 -27.14
N LEU A 82 3.40 -24.25 -26.01
CA LEU A 82 3.59 -25.64 -25.58
C LEU A 82 2.79 -26.57 -26.49
N LYS A 83 3.51 -27.20 -27.43
CA LYS A 83 2.92 -28.07 -28.46
C LYS A 83 2.48 -29.41 -27.85
N THR A 84 1.43 -30.00 -28.43
CA THR A 84 0.88 -31.30 -28.00
C THR A 84 1.86 -32.47 -28.12
N ASN A 85 2.92 -32.31 -28.93
CA ASN A 85 4.01 -33.26 -29.12
C ASN A 85 5.33 -32.81 -28.46
N SER A 86 5.28 -31.92 -27.47
CA SER A 86 6.45 -31.46 -26.71
C SER A 86 7.20 -32.61 -26.05
N SER A 87 8.54 -32.53 -26.03
CA SER A 87 9.40 -33.47 -25.31
C SER A 87 9.15 -33.50 -23.79
N LEU A 88 8.45 -32.50 -23.25
CA LEU A 88 7.87 -32.50 -21.90
C LEU A 88 7.13 -33.81 -21.57
N PHE A 89 6.32 -34.30 -22.52
CA PHE A 89 5.48 -35.49 -22.33
C PHE A 89 6.28 -36.81 -22.43
N GLY A 90 7.58 -36.73 -22.67
CA GLY A 90 8.52 -37.85 -22.55
C GLY A 90 9.03 -38.08 -21.12
N PHE A 91 8.89 -37.12 -20.20
CA PHE A 91 9.33 -37.25 -18.80
C PHE A 91 8.35 -38.08 -17.95
N ASN A 92 8.17 -39.36 -18.31
CA ASN A 92 7.24 -40.30 -17.67
C ASN A 92 7.47 -40.56 -16.16
N HIS A 93 8.57 -40.05 -15.60
CA HIS A 93 8.95 -40.14 -14.18
C HIS A 93 8.73 -38.86 -13.37
N LEU A 94 8.23 -37.81 -14.03
CA LEU A 94 7.98 -36.51 -13.43
C LEU A 94 6.90 -36.59 -12.34
N ARG A 95 7.21 -36.05 -11.16
CA ARG A 95 6.32 -35.93 -10.00
C ARG A 95 5.92 -34.48 -9.73
N TYR A 96 6.79 -33.52 -10.03
CA TYR A 96 6.51 -32.11 -9.87
C TYR A 96 6.81 -31.37 -11.18
N LEU A 97 5.81 -30.67 -11.71
CA LEU A 97 5.91 -29.81 -12.88
C LEU A 97 5.41 -28.40 -12.53
N ASN A 98 6.27 -27.41 -12.67
CA ASN A 98 5.90 -26.00 -12.52
C ASN A 98 6.43 -25.18 -13.70
N LEU A 99 5.49 -24.61 -14.46
CA LEU A 99 5.70 -23.75 -15.62
C LEU A 99 5.15 -22.33 -15.37
N SER A 100 4.77 -22.01 -14.13
CA SER A 100 3.95 -20.83 -13.80
C SER A 100 4.68 -19.49 -13.94
N TYR A 101 3.90 -18.41 -14.09
CA TYR A 101 4.38 -17.03 -14.28
C TYR A 101 5.32 -16.88 -15.48
N ASN A 102 5.03 -17.58 -16.58
CA ASN A 102 5.72 -17.45 -17.86
C ASN A 102 4.72 -16.94 -18.90
N LYS A 103 5.04 -17.00 -20.20
CA LYS A 103 4.09 -16.64 -21.26
C LYS A 103 3.92 -17.77 -22.26
N PHE A 104 3.38 -18.89 -21.78
CA PHE A 104 2.94 -20.00 -22.63
C PHE A 104 1.63 -19.69 -23.39
N THR A 105 1.50 -18.48 -23.93
CA THR A 105 0.25 -17.95 -24.51
C THR A 105 -0.17 -18.73 -25.74
N SER A 106 -1.50 -18.81 -25.97
CA SER A 106 -2.10 -19.64 -27.02
C SER A 106 -1.84 -21.16 -26.91
N SER A 107 -1.17 -21.63 -25.87
CA SER A 107 -1.06 -23.07 -25.57
C SER A 107 -2.41 -23.59 -25.11
N SER A 108 -2.89 -24.68 -25.71
CA SER A 108 -4.05 -25.39 -25.18
C SER A 108 -3.62 -26.35 -24.08
N LEU A 109 -4.46 -26.50 -23.04
CA LEU A 109 -4.24 -27.49 -21.99
C LEU A 109 -4.50 -28.89 -22.57
N SER A 110 -3.47 -29.48 -23.17
CA SER A 110 -3.63 -30.66 -24.04
C SER A 110 -3.72 -31.98 -23.29
N SER A 111 -4.19 -33.03 -23.98
CA SER A 111 -4.22 -34.40 -23.44
C SER A 111 -2.84 -34.99 -23.16
N GLY A 112 -1.75 -34.39 -23.68
CA GLY A 112 -0.38 -34.77 -23.36
C GLY A 112 -0.06 -34.68 -21.87
N PHE A 113 -0.64 -33.70 -21.14
CA PHE A 113 -0.49 -33.64 -19.69
C PHE A 113 -1.02 -34.89 -18.98
N GLY A 114 -2.04 -35.54 -19.54
CA GLY A 114 -2.62 -36.77 -18.99
C GLY A 114 -1.78 -38.04 -19.19
N SER A 115 -0.64 -37.98 -19.91
CA SER A 115 0.30 -39.11 -20.00
C SER A 115 1.26 -39.19 -18.81
N LEU A 116 1.49 -38.08 -18.10
CA LEU A 116 2.45 -37.94 -17.01
C LEU A 116 1.95 -38.61 -15.70
N ASN A 117 1.53 -39.87 -15.77
CA ASN A 117 0.75 -40.55 -14.71
C ASN A 117 1.43 -40.69 -13.33
N LYS A 118 2.72 -40.34 -13.21
CA LYS A 118 3.44 -40.26 -11.93
C LYS A 118 3.35 -38.90 -11.23
N LEU A 119 2.78 -37.89 -11.89
CA LEU A 119 2.70 -36.50 -11.43
C LEU A 119 1.88 -36.37 -10.15
N GLU A 120 2.47 -35.71 -9.15
CA GLU A 120 1.94 -35.41 -7.82
C GLU A 120 1.55 -33.90 -7.74
N VAL A 121 2.31 -33.00 -8.38
CA VAL A 121 2.01 -31.55 -8.47
C VAL A 121 2.12 -31.03 -9.90
N LEU A 122 1.10 -30.28 -10.34
CA LEU A 122 1.07 -29.55 -11.62
C LEU A 122 0.72 -28.07 -11.39
N SER A 123 1.62 -27.16 -11.77
CA SER A 123 1.41 -25.72 -11.70
C SER A 123 1.66 -25.06 -13.06
N LEU A 124 0.63 -24.43 -13.61
CA LEU A 124 0.59 -23.76 -14.92
C LEU A 124 0.05 -22.33 -14.83
N SER A 125 -0.04 -21.76 -13.63
CA SER A 125 -0.65 -20.47 -13.33
C SER A 125 0.00 -19.30 -14.07
N SER A 126 -0.75 -18.23 -14.32
CA SER A 126 -0.22 -16.97 -14.86
C SER A 126 0.56 -17.16 -16.18
N ASN A 127 -0.10 -17.69 -17.21
CA ASN A 127 0.56 -18.08 -18.48
C ASN A 127 -0.19 -17.75 -19.78
N GLY A 128 -1.50 -17.52 -19.72
CA GLY A 128 -2.34 -17.40 -20.92
C GLY A 128 -2.60 -18.72 -21.64
N PHE A 129 -2.69 -19.83 -20.91
CA PHE A 129 -3.24 -21.09 -21.44
C PHE A 129 -4.71 -20.89 -21.84
N ILE A 130 -5.10 -21.43 -23.00
CA ILE A 130 -6.44 -21.27 -23.59
C ILE A 130 -7.20 -22.59 -23.71
N GLY A 131 -8.52 -22.49 -23.91
CA GLY A 131 -9.39 -23.62 -24.22
C GLY A 131 -9.88 -24.37 -22.99
N GLN A 132 -10.36 -25.59 -23.18
CA GLN A 132 -11.03 -26.36 -22.12
C GLN A 132 -10.05 -27.17 -21.27
N VAL A 133 -10.35 -27.33 -19.98
CA VAL A 133 -9.67 -28.26 -19.10
C VAL A 133 -10.00 -29.70 -19.53
N PRO A 134 -9.03 -30.50 -20.02
CA PRO A 134 -9.34 -31.78 -20.63
C PRO A 134 -9.63 -32.85 -19.57
N SER A 135 -10.64 -33.69 -19.81
CA SER A 135 -10.97 -34.81 -18.91
C SER A 135 -9.82 -35.81 -18.73
N SER A 136 -8.86 -35.88 -19.67
CA SER A 136 -7.65 -36.69 -19.54
C SER A 136 -6.74 -36.31 -18.37
N LEU A 137 -6.90 -35.13 -17.74
CA LEU A 137 -6.19 -34.80 -16.49
C LEU A 137 -6.59 -35.73 -15.34
N SER A 138 -7.81 -36.31 -15.33
CA SER A 138 -8.17 -37.30 -14.31
C SER A 138 -7.45 -38.65 -14.47
N ASN A 139 -6.66 -38.84 -15.54
CA ASN A 139 -5.73 -39.97 -15.66
C ASN A 139 -4.52 -39.85 -14.72
N LEU A 140 -4.25 -38.66 -14.17
CA LEU A 140 -3.14 -38.37 -13.27
C LEU A 140 -3.44 -38.91 -11.86
N SER A 141 -3.48 -40.24 -11.74
CA SER A 141 -3.93 -40.98 -10.54
C SER A 141 -3.10 -40.77 -9.26
N ARG A 142 -2.08 -39.92 -9.30
CA ARG A 142 -1.21 -39.56 -8.16
C ARG A 142 -1.21 -38.05 -7.86
N LEU A 143 -1.96 -37.25 -8.62
CA LEU A 143 -2.00 -35.79 -8.50
C LEU A 143 -2.67 -35.36 -7.19
N THR A 144 -1.94 -34.62 -6.36
CA THR A 144 -2.41 -34.04 -5.09
C THR A 144 -2.66 -32.54 -5.21
N GLU A 145 -1.93 -31.83 -6.08
CA GLU A 145 -2.05 -30.38 -6.25
C GLU A 145 -2.11 -29.97 -7.73
N LEU A 146 -3.10 -29.13 -8.07
CA LEU A 146 -3.28 -28.57 -9.41
C LEU A 146 -3.52 -27.06 -9.34
N TYR A 147 -2.69 -26.28 -10.04
CA TYR A 147 -2.81 -24.84 -10.17
C TYR A 147 -2.93 -24.46 -11.65
N LEU A 148 -4.06 -23.85 -12.02
CA LEU A 148 -4.37 -23.37 -13.37
C LEU A 148 -4.83 -21.90 -13.38
N ASP A 149 -4.68 -21.19 -12.26
CA ASP A 149 -5.18 -19.84 -12.06
C ASP A 149 -4.52 -18.78 -12.97
N HIS A 150 -5.18 -17.63 -13.15
CA HIS A 150 -4.71 -16.52 -13.99
C HIS A 150 -4.39 -16.99 -15.44
N ASN A 151 -5.38 -17.60 -16.08
CA ASN A 151 -5.29 -18.10 -17.45
C ASN A 151 -6.60 -17.83 -18.23
N GLU A 152 -6.59 -18.12 -19.52
CA GLU A 152 -7.71 -17.92 -20.44
C GLU A 152 -8.50 -19.24 -20.66
N LEU A 153 -8.59 -20.09 -19.63
CA LEU A 153 -9.30 -21.37 -19.72
C LEU A 153 -10.81 -21.15 -19.72
N THR A 154 -11.51 -21.99 -20.47
CA THR A 154 -12.92 -21.80 -20.84
C THR A 154 -13.73 -23.07 -20.67
N GLY A 155 -15.05 -22.94 -20.53
CA GLY A 155 -15.97 -24.08 -20.51
C GLY A 155 -16.01 -24.84 -19.18
N ALA A 156 -16.70 -25.97 -19.17
CA ALA A 156 -17.07 -26.65 -17.92
C ALA A 156 -15.90 -27.37 -17.25
N ILE A 157 -15.77 -27.27 -15.93
CA ILE A 157 -14.81 -28.08 -15.16
C ILE A 157 -15.21 -29.58 -15.28
N PRO A 158 -14.29 -30.48 -15.66
CA PRO A 158 -14.60 -31.91 -15.74
C PRO A 158 -15.00 -32.49 -14.37
N SER A 159 -16.15 -33.18 -14.30
CA SER A 159 -16.60 -33.83 -13.07
C SER A 159 -15.66 -34.96 -12.59
N SER A 160 -14.88 -35.55 -13.51
CA SER A 160 -13.82 -36.51 -13.19
C SER A 160 -12.59 -35.86 -12.50
N LEU A 161 -12.37 -34.55 -12.65
CA LEU A 161 -11.30 -33.81 -11.97
C LEU A 161 -11.65 -33.59 -10.49
N LEU A 162 -12.88 -33.14 -10.22
CA LEU A 162 -13.39 -32.86 -8.86
C LEU A 162 -13.57 -34.13 -7.99
N THR A 163 -13.57 -35.31 -8.61
CA THR A 163 -13.75 -36.61 -7.97
C THR A 163 -12.46 -37.45 -7.92
N MET A 164 -11.30 -36.87 -8.27
CA MET A 164 -10.02 -37.58 -8.22
C MET A 164 -9.68 -38.06 -6.80
N PRO A 165 -9.21 -39.32 -6.64
CA PRO A 165 -9.09 -39.96 -5.32
C PRO A 165 -7.91 -39.48 -4.45
N PHE A 166 -7.05 -38.61 -4.99
CA PHE A 166 -5.88 -38.04 -4.29
C PHE A 166 -5.76 -36.52 -4.39
N LEU A 167 -6.54 -35.85 -5.23
CA LEU A 167 -6.46 -34.40 -5.43
C LEU A 167 -6.95 -33.68 -4.17
N SER A 168 -6.02 -33.02 -3.47
CA SER A 168 -6.26 -32.29 -2.22
C SER A 168 -6.28 -30.78 -2.41
N TYR A 169 -5.58 -30.24 -3.41
CA TYR A 169 -5.52 -28.81 -3.70
C TYR A 169 -5.86 -28.54 -5.17
N LEU A 170 -6.81 -27.63 -5.41
CA LEU A 170 -7.21 -27.20 -6.75
C LEU A 170 -7.39 -25.67 -6.78
N ASN A 171 -6.58 -24.99 -7.60
CA ASN A 171 -6.73 -23.56 -7.91
C ASN A 171 -7.10 -23.32 -9.37
N LEU A 172 -8.22 -22.63 -9.56
CA LEU A 172 -8.83 -22.23 -10.82
C LEU A 172 -9.17 -20.73 -10.84
N ASP A 173 -8.64 -19.94 -9.88
CA ASP A 173 -8.90 -18.50 -9.73
C ASP A 173 -8.63 -17.74 -11.05
N GLU A 174 -9.46 -16.73 -11.33
CA GLU A 174 -9.29 -15.78 -12.45
C GLU A 174 -9.14 -16.47 -13.83
N ASN A 175 -10.20 -17.19 -14.23
CA ASN A 175 -10.38 -17.87 -15.53
C ASN A 175 -11.83 -17.68 -16.04
N HIS A 176 -12.16 -18.19 -17.23
CA HIS A 176 -13.51 -18.16 -17.83
C HIS A 176 -14.26 -19.50 -17.72
N LEU A 177 -14.07 -20.25 -16.63
CA LEU A 177 -14.65 -21.58 -16.47
C LEU A 177 -16.13 -21.51 -16.09
N THR A 178 -16.88 -22.53 -16.53
CA THR A 178 -18.34 -22.61 -16.35
C THR A 178 -18.77 -23.88 -15.61
N TYR A 179 -20.07 -23.98 -15.33
CA TYR A 179 -20.64 -25.02 -14.46
C TYR A 179 -20.55 -26.46 -15.04
N PRO A 180 -20.18 -27.48 -14.24
CA PRO A 180 -20.16 -28.89 -14.67
C PRO A 180 -21.57 -29.43 -14.98
N VAL A 181 -21.89 -29.60 -16.27
CA VAL A 181 -23.23 -29.97 -16.77
C VAL A 181 -23.74 -31.30 -16.18
N GLU A 182 -22.88 -32.29 -15.95
CA GLU A 182 -23.24 -33.54 -15.26
C GLU A 182 -22.32 -33.85 -14.06
N VAL A 183 -22.88 -33.70 -12.85
CA VAL A 183 -22.46 -34.43 -11.65
C VAL A 183 -23.69 -35.15 -11.09
N ARG A 184 -23.85 -36.43 -11.44
CA ARG A 184 -24.88 -37.27 -10.80
C ARG A 184 -24.47 -37.51 -9.34
N SER A 185 -25.43 -37.35 -8.42
CA SER A 185 -25.24 -37.36 -6.97
C SER A 185 -25.01 -38.76 -6.35
N SER A 186 -24.22 -39.60 -7.03
CA SER A 186 -23.85 -40.95 -6.60
C SER A 186 -22.44 -40.96 -5.98
N SER A 187 -22.37 -40.59 -4.69
CA SER A 187 -21.38 -41.06 -3.71
C SER A 187 -19.96 -41.41 -4.23
N THR A 188 -19.09 -40.40 -4.38
CA THR A 188 -17.65 -40.60 -4.62
C THR A 188 -16.81 -39.81 -3.61
N SER A 189 -15.74 -40.43 -3.10
CA SER A 189 -14.93 -39.90 -1.98
C SER A 189 -13.84 -38.96 -2.47
N SER A 190 -14.21 -37.74 -2.87
CA SER A 190 -13.25 -36.67 -3.17
C SER A 190 -12.37 -36.36 -1.94
N ARG A 191 -11.09 -36.07 -2.17
CA ARG A 191 -10.12 -35.69 -1.12
C ARG A 191 -9.79 -34.20 -1.09
N LEU A 192 -10.53 -33.37 -1.84
CA LEU A 192 -10.29 -31.93 -1.89
C LEU A 192 -10.33 -31.33 -0.49
N GLU A 193 -9.20 -30.79 -0.05
CA GLU A 193 -9.04 -30.01 1.17
C GLU A 193 -9.00 -28.51 0.87
N THR A 194 -8.54 -28.11 -0.32
CA THR A 194 -8.45 -26.71 -0.76
C THR A 194 -9.02 -26.55 -2.15
N LEU A 195 -9.97 -25.62 -2.30
CA LEU A 195 -10.63 -25.30 -3.55
C LEU A 195 -10.72 -23.78 -3.74
N HIS A 196 -10.13 -23.29 -4.83
CA HIS A 196 -10.07 -21.89 -5.23
C HIS A 196 -10.75 -21.71 -6.60
N LEU A 197 -11.74 -20.81 -6.65
CA LEU A 197 -12.69 -20.62 -7.76
C LEU A 197 -12.97 -19.13 -8.06
N ARG A 198 -12.19 -18.21 -7.51
CA ARG A 198 -12.38 -16.74 -7.56
C ARG A 198 -12.60 -16.23 -8.99
N LYS A 199 -13.46 -15.20 -9.16
CA LYS A 199 -13.60 -14.42 -10.41
C LYS A 199 -13.79 -15.29 -11.66
N ASN A 200 -14.61 -16.35 -11.56
CA ASN A 200 -15.04 -17.17 -12.69
C ASN A 200 -16.54 -16.94 -12.99
N PRO A 201 -17.01 -17.12 -14.24
CA PRO A 201 -18.41 -16.97 -14.64
C PRO A 201 -19.28 -18.19 -14.28
N PHE A 202 -19.26 -18.63 -13.01
CA PHE A 202 -20.09 -19.74 -12.53
C PHE A 202 -21.55 -19.34 -12.32
N GLU A 203 -22.35 -19.50 -13.38
CA GLU A 203 -23.81 -19.43 -13.31
C GLU A 203 -24.41 -20.71 -12.68
N GLY A 204 -25.56 -20.58 -12.00
CA GLY A 204 -26.33 -21.71 -11.49
C GLY A 204 -25.91 -22.21 -10.10
N LYS A 205 -26.11 -23.52 -9.86
CA LYS A 205 -26.14 -24.17 -8.53
C LYS A 205 -24.76 -24.68 -8.06
N ILE A 206 -23.69 -23.90 -8.22
CA ILE A 206 -22.34 -24.35 -7.83
C ILE A 206 -22.21 -24.67 -6.33
N LEU A 207 -22.96 -23.99 -5.46
CA LEU A 207 -22.97 -24.25 -4.02
C LEU A 207 -23.57 -25.63 -3.66
N ASP A 208 -24.59 -26.09 -4.39
CA ASP A 208 -25.16 -27.43 -4.22
C ASP A 208 -24.09 -28.51 -4.47
N LEU A 209 -23.25 -28.33 -5.50
CA LEU A 209 -22.13 -29.22 -5.80
C LEU A 209 -21.07 -29.16 -4.68
N ILE A 210 -20.64 -27.96 -4.30
CA ILE A 210 -19.59 -27.75 -3.29
C ILE A 210 -19.98 -28.34 -1.92
N SER A 211 -21.26 -28.30 -1.56
CA SER A 211 -21.76 -28.84 -0.28
C SER A 211 -21.46 -30.33 -0.06
N ASN A 212 -21.10 -31.09 -1.11
CA ASN A 212 -20.72 -32.51 -1.00
C ASN A 212 -19.26 -32.73 -0.57
N PHE A 213 -18.37 -31.74 -0.74
CA PHE A 213 -16.93 -31.88 -0.47
C PHE A 213 -16.60 -31.66 1.01
N THR A 214 -17.15 -32.50 1.88
CA THR A 214 -17.04 -32.39 3.36
C THR A 214 -15.61 -32.43 3.94
N THR A 215 -14.63 -32.81 3.12
CA THR A 215 -13.18 -32.76 3.39
C THR A 215 -12.55 -31.37 3.28
N LEU A 216 -13.24 -30.38 2.70
CA LEU A 216 -12.72 -29.03 2.49
C LEU A 216 -12.34 -28.33 3.81
N LYS A 217 -11.10 -27.85 3.86
CA LYS A 217 -10.50 -26.98 4.88
C LYS A 217 -10.40 -25.53 4.40
N TYR A 218 -10.18 -25.30 3.11
CA TYR A 218 -10.02 -23.97 2.52
C TYR A 218 -10.94 -23.81 1.30
N LEU A 219 -11.82 -22.81 1.33
CA LEU A 219 -12.75 -22.52 0.24
C LEU A 219 -12.66 -21.05 -0.18
N GLY A 220 -12.08 -20.81 -1.36
CA GLY A 220 -11.96 -19.52 -2.02
C GLY A 220 -13.04 -19.34 -3.08
N LEU A 221 -14.06 -18.54 -2.77
CA LEU A 221 -15.20 -18.23 -3.63
C LEU A 221 -15.35 -16.72 -3.86
N SER A 222 -14.29 -15.91 -3.77
CA SER A 222 -14.44 -14.45 -3.92
C SER A 222 -14.82 -14.00 -5.36
N PHE A 223 -15.59 -12.91 -5.46
CA PHE A 223 -16.01 -12.23 -6.70
C PHE A 223 -16.65 -13.12 -7.78
N GLN A 224 -17.60 -14.00 -7.42
CA GLN A 224 -18.34 -14.79 -8.40
C GLN A 224 -19.41 -13.96 -9.12
N ASN A 225 -19.76 -14.36 -10.34
CA ASN A 225 -20.90 -13.79 -11.07
C ASN A 225 -22.25 -14.46 -10.69
N ILE A 226 -22.46 -14.77 -9.41
CA ILE A 226 -23.67 -15.46 -8.91
C ILE A 226 -24.84 -14.47 -8.84
N SER A 227 -25.99 -14.88 -9.38
CA SER A 227 -27.20 -14.04 -9.52
C SER A 227 -28.13 -14.01 -8.29
N TYR A 228 -27.74 -14.65 -7.18
CA TYR A 228 -28.53 -14.79 -5.96
C TYR A 228 -27.65 -14.68 -4.69
N PRO A 229 -28.17 -14.19 -3.54
CA PRO A 229 -27.40 -14.09 -2.31
C PRO A 229 -26.98 -15.46 -1.75
N ILE A 230 -25.73 -15.57 -1.28
CA ILE A 230 -25.20 -16.80 -0.69
C ILE A 230 -25.83 -17.02 0.69
N ASN A 231 -26.60 -18.10 0.86
CA ASN A 231 -27.05 -18.57 2.17
C ASN A 231 -25.93 -19.34 2.87
N LEU A 232 -25.43 -18.86 4.01
CA LEU A 232 -24.29 -19.48 4.69
C LEU A 232 -24.60 -20.91 5.18
N ASN A 233 -25.87 -21.28 5.33
CA ASN A 233 -26.27 -22.63 5.73
C ASN A 233 -25.89 -23.70 4.68
N PHE A 234 -25.58 -23.32 3.43
CA PHE A 234 -25.00 -24.24 2.43
C PHE A 234 -23.65 -24.84 2.88
N PHE A 235 -22.90 -24.16 3.76
CA PHE A 235 -21.59 -24.61 4.24
C PHE A 235 -21.67 -25.51 5.49
N SER A 236 -22.86 -25.78 6.02
CA SER A 236 -23.08 -26.59 7.24
C SER A 236 -22.61 -28.05 7.14
N SER A 237 -22.51 -28.59 5.93
CA SER A 237 -21.93 -29.91 5.66
C SER A 237 -20.40 -29.93 5.74
N LEU A 238 -19.74 -28.78 5.55
CA LEU A 238 -18.28 -28.65 5.41
C LEU A 238 -17.58 -28.59 6.79
N LYS A 239 -17.80 -29.62 7.62
CA LYS A 239 -17.36 -29.67 9.02
C LYS A 239 -15.84 -29.54 9.22
N SER A 240 -15.07 -29.76 8.17
CA SER A 240 -13.59 -29.65 8.13
C SER A 240 -13.09 -28.21 7.88
N LEU A 241 -13.98 -27.24 7.59
CA LEU A 241 -13.60 -25.93 7.07
C LEU A 241 -12.89 -25.03 8.10
N LEU A 242 -11.71 -24.54 7.73
CA LEU A 242 -10.82 -23.66 8.49
C LEU A 242 -10.77 -22.23 7.90
N ARG A 243 -10.83 -22.09 6.58
CA ARG A 243 -10.89 -20.80 5.88
C ARG A 243 -12.05 -20.74 4.91
N LEU A 244 -12.80 -19.65 4.99
CA LEU A 244 -13.86 -19.31 4.05
C LEU A 244 -13.63 -17.90 3.52
N ASP A 245 -13.53 -17.76 2.21
CA ASP A 245 -13.51 -16.47 1.51
C ASP A 245 -14.71 -16.35 0.58
N LEU A 246 -15.62 -15.44 0.91
CA LEU A 246 -16.79 -15.07 0.10
C LEU A 246 -16.67 -13.64 -0.44
N SER A 247 -15.51 -13.00 -0.32
CA SER A 247 -15.36 -11.56 -0.56
C SER A 247 -15.86 -11.13 -1.94
N GLY A 248 -16.65 -10.07 -2.05
CA GLY A 248 -17.21 -9.58 -3.31
C GLY A 248 -18.47 -10.30 -3.80
N ASN A 249 -19.07 -11.17 -2.99
CA ASN A 249 -20.38 -11.78 -3.24
C ASN A 249 -21.40 -11.32 -2.19
N SER A 250 -22.62 -10.99 -2.60
CA SER A 250 -23.70 -10.67 -1.67
C SER A 250 -24.10 -11.89 -0.82
N VAL A 251 -24.11 -11.74 0.51
CA VAL A 251 -24.51 -12.80 1.46
C VAL A 251 -25.96 -12.58 1.92
N LEU A 252 -26.71 -13.66 2.15
CA LEU A 252 -28.11 -13.60 2.57
C LEU A 252 -28.25 -13.06 4.01
N GLU A 253 -28.99 -11.97 4.19
CA GLU A 253 -29.09 -11.26 5.48
C GLU A 253 -29.66 -12.13 6.62
N THR A 254 -30.53 -13.10 6.34
CA THR A 254 -31.02 -14.04 7.37
C THR A 254 -29.88 -14.88 7.94
N SER A 255 -28.91 -15.30 7.12
CA SER A 255 -27.71 -16.04 7.56
C SER A 255 -26.74 -15.19 8.40
N ILE A 256 -26.78 -13.87 8.26
CA ILE A 256 -25.98 -12.90 9.06
C ILE A 256 -26.62 -12.66 10.43
N SER A 257 -27.96 -12.65 10.48
CA SER A 257 -28.75 -12.18 11.62
C SER A 257 -29.29 -13.30 12.53
N SER A 258 -29.35 -14.54 12.06
CA SER A 258 -29.53 -15.73 12.91
C SER A 258 -28.18 -16.40 13.23
N ASP A 259 -28.18 -17.29 14.23
CA ASP A 259 -27.12 -18.28 14.39
C ASP A 259 -27.18 -19.26 13.19
N SER A 260 -26.47 -18.94 12.11
CA SER A 260 -26.34 -19.82 10.94
C SER A 260 -25.43 -21.02 11.28
N ASP A 261 -25.74 -22.19 10.70
CA ASP A 261 -25.00 -23.45 10.92
C ASP A 261 -23.65 -23.46 10.19
N VAL A 262 -22.85 -22.42 10.36
CA VAL A 262 -21.50 -22.29 9.81
C VAL A 262 -20.53 -23.16 10.62
N PRO A 263 -19.58 -23.89 9.98
CA PRO A 263 -18.60 -24.70 10.70
C PRO A 263 -17.80 -23.91 11.74
N ARG A 264 -17.89 -24.29 13.01
CA ARG A 264 -17.15 -23.64 14.12
C ARG A 264 -15.63 -23.81 14.08
N ASN A 265 -15.12 -24.63 13.16
CA ASN A 265 -13.68 -24.82 12.96
C ASN A 265 -13.00 -23.66 12.21
N ILE A 266 -13.73 -22.64 11.76
CA ILE A 266 -13.16 -21.54 10.98
C ILE A 266 -12.19 -20.69 11.81
N GLU A 267 -10.93 -20.71 11.36
CA GLU A 267 -9.81 -19.89 11.80
C GLU A 267 -9.81 -18.54 11.07
N LYS A 268 -10.25 -18.49 9.79
CA LYS A 268 -10.10 -17.33 8.90
C LYS A 268 -11.36 -17.09 8.08
N LEU A 269 -12.03 -15.96 8.36
CA LEU A 269 -13.29 -15.58 7.73
C LEU A 269 -13.11 -14.29 6.94
N LEU A 270 -13.12 -14.40 5.60
CA LEU A 270 -13.02 -13.27 4.68
C LEU A 270 -14.38 -13.02 4.03
N LEU A 271 -14.94 -11.87 4.32
CA LEU A 271 -16.26 -11.41 3.88
C LEU A 271 -16.15 -10.00 3.30
N SER A 272 -15.01 -9.60 2.73
CA SER A 272 -14.83 -8.22 2.26
C SER A 272 -15.78 -7.93 1.10
N SER A 273 -16.46 -6.77 1.07
CA SER A 273 -17.34 -6.39 -0.05
C SER A 273 -18.56 -7.32 -0.23
N CYS A 274 -19.10 -7.91 0.84
CA CYS A 274 -20.16 -8.92 0.81
C CYS A 274 -21.60 -8.38 1.00
N ASP A 275 -21.81 -7.07 0.88
CA ASP A 275 -23.10 -6.40 1.16
C ASP A 275 -23.67 -6.66 2.58
N ILE A 276 -22.86 -7.08 3.55
CA ILE A 276 -23.33 -7.55 4.87
C ILE A 276 -23.84 -6.37 5.70
N SER A 277 -25.16 -6.29 5.95
CA SER A 277 -25.85 -5.12 6.49
C SER A 277 -25.99 -5.03 8.02
N LYS A 278 -25.35 -5.95 8.77
CA LYS A 278 -25.34 -6.11 10.25
C LYS A 278 -24.07 -6.83 10.71
N PHE A 279 -23.63 -6.66 11.97
CA PHE A 279 -22.52 -7.47 12.46
C PHE A 279 -22.89 -8.96 12.34
N PRO A 280 -22.02 -9.81 11.76
CA PRO A 280 -22.31 -11.23 11.62
C PRO A 280 -22.30 -11.93 12.99
N ASN A 281 -23.46 -12.01 13.65
CA ASN A 281 -23.54 -12.47 15.03
C ASN A 281 -23.12 -13.93 15.22
N PHE A 282 -23.28 -14.77 14.20
CA PHE A 282 -22.81 -16.16 14.21
C PHE A 282 -21.29 -16.28 14.48
N VAL A 283 -20.51 -15.24 14.20
CA VAL A 283 -19.06 -15.16 14.48
C VAL A 283 -18.76 -15.33 15.97
N ARG A 284 -19.70 -14.99 16.87
CA ARG A 284 -19.59 -15.23 18.31
C ARG A 284 -19.44 -16.71 18.67
N SER A 285 -19.82 -17.63 17.77
CA SER A 285 -19.68 -19.07 17.94
C SER A 285 -18.39 -19.66 17.35
N LEU A 286 -17.54 -18.84 16.73
CA LEU A 286 -16.27 -19.23 16.11
C LEU A 286 -15.11 -19.02 17.10
N ASP A 287 -14.99 -19.94 18.07
CA ASP A 287 -13.99 -19.88 19.14
C ASP A 287 -12.54 -19.92 18.65
N LYS A 288 -12.30 -20.51 17.48
CA LYS A 288 -10.97 -20.66 16.84
C LYS A 288 -10.55 -19.49 15.94
N LEU A 289 -11.36 -18.44 15.81
CA LEU A 289 -11.14 -17.39 14.81
C LEU A 289 -9.86 -16.58 15.08
N GLU A 290 -8.84 -16.74 14.23
CA GLU A 290 -7.60 -15.96 14.24
C GLU A 290 -7.73 -14.62 13.52
N HIS A 291 -8.50 -14.61 12.43
CA HIS A 291 -8.59 -13.46 11.52
C HIS A 291 -9.99 -13.28 10.97
N ILE A 292 -10.51 -12.07 11.14
CA ILE A 292 -11.71 -11.59 10.49
C ILE A 292 -11.36 -10.45 9.52
N ASP A 293 -11.83 -10.58 8.28
CA ASP A 293 -11.95 -9.48 7.34
C ASP A 293 -13.43 -9.30 7.00
N ILE A 294 -13.99 -8.23 7.56
CA ILE A 294 -15.35 -7.77 7.25
C ILE A 294 -15.32 -6.46 6.47
N SER A 295 -14.26 -6.20 5.71
CA SER A 295 -14.07 -4.93 5.03
C SER A 295 -15.04 -4.65 3.89
N ASN A 296 -15.13 -3.40 3.44
CA ASN A 296 -15.92 -2.98 2.27
C ASN A 296 -17.44 -3.37 2.29
N ASN A 297 -18.01 -3.72 3.45
CA ASN A 297 -19.32 -4.40 3.64
C ASN A 297 -20.56 -3.50 3.61
N LYS A 298 -21.58 -3.76 4.46
CA LYS A 298 -22.78 -2.91 4.74
C LYS A 298 -23.16 -2.74 6.25
N ILE A 299 -22.32 -3.06 7.28
CA ILE A 299 -22.47 -3.16 8.80
C ILE A 299 -22.40 -1.84 9.63
N LYS A 300 -23.14 -1.64 10.76
CA LYS A 300 -23.17 -0.68 11.95
C LYS A 300 -23.21 -1.61 13.22
N GLY A 301 -23.56 -1.10 14.41
CA GLY A 301 -23.49 -1.73 15.74
C GLY A 301 -22.73 -0.88 16.78
N LYS A 302 -22.02 -1.59 17.62
CA LYS A 302 -20.67 -1.24 18.07
C LYS A 302 -19.76 -2.32 17.49
N VAL A 303 -18.42 -2.28 17.61
CA VAL A 303 -17.71 -3.57 17.53
C VAL A 303 -18.13 -4.30 18.80
N PRO A 304 -18.81 -5.46 18.73
CA PRO A 304 -19.33 -6.08 19.93
C PRO A 304 -18.18 -6.48 20.87
N GLU A 305 -18.35 -6.32 22.18
CA GLU A 305 -17.28 -6.54 23.16
C GLU A 305 -16.73 -7.97 23.06
N TRP A 306 -17.65 -8.92 22.80
CA TRP A 306 -17.33 -10.32 22.67
C TRP A 306 -16.35 -10.64 21.53
N LEU A 307 -16.16 -9.76 20.54
CA LEU A 307 -15.14 -9.96 19.49
C LEU A 307 -13.73 -9.92 20.06
N TRP A 308 -13.49 -9.02 21.02
CA TRP A 308 -12.19 -8.85 21.70
C TRP A 308 -11.92 -9.95 22.73
N ASN A 309 -12.98 -10.59 23.20
CA ASN A 309 -12.95 -11.75 24.08
C ASN A 309 -12.81 -13.09 23.31
N LEU A 310 -12.69 -13.09 21.98
CA LEU A 310 -12.35 -14.31 21.22
C LEU A 310 -10.89 -14.70 21.49
N PRO A 311 -10.61 -15.93 22.00
CA PRO A 311 -9.31 -16.26 22.60
C PRO A 311 -8.14 -16.29 21.61
N HIS A 312 -8.42 -16.46 20.32
CA HIS A 312 -7.41 -16.62 19.28
C HIS A 312 -7.32 -15.44 18.30
N LEU A 313 -8.09 -14.35 18.48
CA LEU A 313 -8.18 -13.28 17.48
C LEU A 313 -6.91 -12.41 17.42
N ILE A 314 -6.15 -12.55 16.33
CA ILE A 314 -4.87 -11.87 16.09
C ILE A 314 -5.03 -10.68 15.13
N ARG A 315 -5.96 -10.76 14.16
CA ARG A 315 -6.12 -9.76 13.09
C ARG A 315 -7.59 -9.38 12.86
N ALA A 316 -7.94 -8.12 13.11
CA ALA A 316 -9.24 -7.55 12.74
C ALA A 316 -9.07 -6.48 11.65
N ASN A 317 -9.39 -6.82 10.39
CA ASN A 317 -9.52 -5.80 9.34
C ASN A 317 -10.88 -5.14 9.47
N LEU A 318 -10.88 -3.92 10.04
CA LEU A 318 -12.05 -3.08 10.22
C LEU A 318 -12.08 -1.88 9.24
N VAL A 319 -11.49 -2.01 8.04
CA VAL A 319 -11.56 -1.05 6.91
C VAL A 319 -12.89 -1.20 6.17
N ASN A 320 -13.49 -0.14 5.68
CA ASN A 320 -14.72 -0.06 4.90
C ASN A 320 -15.95 -0.97 5.25
N ASN A 321 -16.17 -1.79 6.29
CA ASN A 321 -16.48 -1.62 7.74
C ASN A 321 -17.09 -0.33 8.30
N ALA A 322 -18.07 -0.47 9.22
CA ALA A 322 -18.46 0.56 10.20
C ALA A 322 -18.55 0.07 11.65
N PHE A 323 -17.85 0.79 12.53
CA PHE A 323 -17.77 0.55 13.97
C PHE A 323 -17.63 1.78 14.89
N THR A 324 -18.75 2.19 15.53
CA THR A 324 -18.94 3.44 16.30
C THR A 324 -18.04 3.58 17.51
N HIS A 325 -17.63 2.43 17.96
CA HIS A 325 -17.39 2.09 19.33
C HIS A 325 -16.62 0.79 19.26
N LEU A 326 -15.75 0.59 20.23
CA LEU A 326 -15.64 -0.69 20.90
C LEU A 326 -16.80 -0.72 21.89
N GLU A 327 -17.60 -1.77 21.89
CA GLU A 327 -18.37 -2.08 23.08
C GLU A 327 -17.43 -2.63 24.16
N GLY A 328 -17.79 -2.42 25.44
CA GLY A 328 -16.98 -2.78 26.60
C GLY A 328 -16.06 -1.67 27.11
N SER A 329 -15.20 -2.00 28.07
CA SER A 329 -14.17 -1.08 28.57
C SER A 329 -12.91 -1.12 27.70
N ASN A 330 -12.10 -0.06 27.76
CA ASN A 330 -10.79 -0.04 27.11
C ASN A 330 -9.87 -1.17 27.61
N ASP A 331 -10.09 -1.68 28.82
CA ASP A 331 -9.31 -2.78 29.39
C ASP A 331 -9.55 -4.10 28.64
N VAL A 332 -10.74 -4.30 28.07
CA VAL A 332 -11.04 -5.48 27.24
C VAL A 332 -10.17 -5.48 25.99
N LEU A 333 -10.08 -4.36 25.26
CA LEU A 333 -9.18 -4.27 24.10
C LEU A 333 -7.70 -4.34 24.52
N MET A 334 -7.31 -3.68 25.61
CA MET A 334 -5.93 -3.72 26.12
C MET A 334 -5.45 -5.13 26.50
N ASN A 335 -6.35 -6.00 26.94
CA ASN A 335 -6.05 -7.38 27.34
C ASN A 335 -6.24 -8.40 26.20
N SER A 336 -6.68 -7.97 25.00
CA SER A 336 -6.85 -8.84 23.84
C SER A 336 -5.51 -9.27 23.22
N SER A 337 -5.53 -10.35 22.42
CA SER A 337 -4.36 -10.94 21.75
C SER A 337 -4.02 -10.33 20.39
N LEU A 338 -4.67 -9.23 20.00
CA LEU A 338 -4.52 -8.62 18.68
C LEU A 338 -3.09 -8.14 18.40
N ARG A 339 -2.68 -8.31 17.13
CA ARG A 339 -1.44 -7.76 16.55
C ARG A 339 -1.72 -6.76 15.43
N ILE A 340 -2.83 -6.93 14.71
CA ILE A 340 -3.23 -6.05 13.61
C ILE A 340 -4.67 -5.63 13.85
N LEU A 341 -4.89 -4.32 13.90
CA LEU A 341 -6.18 -3.70 14.09
C LEU A 341 -6.23 -2.53 13.09
N ASP A 342 -6.97 -2.68 11.99
CA ASP A 342 -7.01 -1.64 10.93
C ASP A 342 -8.23 -0.71 11.05
N LEU A 343 -7.89 0.55 11.25
CA LEU A 343 -8.65 1.58 11.90
C LEU A 343 -8.87 2.84 11.01
N ALA A 344 -8.77 2.74 9.67
CA ALA A 344 -9.08 3.82 8.70
C ALA A 344 -10.59 4.04 8.34
N LEU A 345 -11.07 5.29 8.07
CA LEU A 345 -12.40 6.02 7.81
C LEU A 345 -13.69 5.64 8.61
N ASN A 346 -14.63 6.52 9.15
CA ASN A 346 -15.97 6.25 9.91
C ASN A 346 -16.94 7.38 10.77
N HIS A 347 -17.01 8.14 12.02
CA HIS A 347 -16.53 8.62 13.54
C HIS A 347 -16.31 7.87 15.15
N PHE A 348 -15.11 7.75 15.91
CA PHE A 348 -14.44 7.28 17.35
C PHE A 348 -14.45 8.42 18.40
N GLU A 349 -15.55 9.14 18.50
CA GLU A 349 -15.50 10.37 19.27
C GLU A 349 -15.00 10.23 20.71
N GLY A 350 -13.99 11.06 21.04
CA GLY A 350 -13.10 10.82 22.15
C GLY A 350 -11.77 10.16 21.80
N PRO A 351 -11.10 9.62 22.83
CA PRO A 351 -9.68 9.31 22.77
C PRO A 351 -9.40 8.09 21.91
N VAL A 352 -8.24 8.11 21.25
CA VAL A 352 -7.60 6.90 20.71
C VAL A 352 -7.67 5.79 21.76
N PRO A 353 -8.28 4.62 21.46
CA PRO A 353 -8.35 3.53 22.41
C PRO A 353 -6.91 3.08 22.70
N THR A 354 -6.66 2.57 23.89
CA THR A 354 -5.34 1.98 24.13
C THR A 354 -5.31 0.57 23.51
N PRO A 355 -4.45 0.30 22.51
CA PRO A 355 -4.33 -1.03 21.93
C PRO A 355 -3.65 -2.00 22.90
N PRO A 356 -3.71 -3.33 22.68
CA PRO A 356 -3.01 -4.29 23.53
C PRO A 356 -1.49 -4.22 23.39
N LEU A 357 -0.77 -4.80 24.36
CA LEU A 357 0.71 -4.86 24.38
C LEU A 357 1.32 -5.58 23.16
N SER A 358 0.55 -6.48 22.54
CA SER A 358 0.90 -7.26 21.35
C SER A 358 0.72 -6.53 20.02
N ILE A 359 0.26 -5.27 20.02
CA ILE A 359 -0.04 -4.56 18.77
C ILE A 359 1.22 -4.30 17.92
N ASN A 360 1.16 -4.69 16.65
CA ASN A 360 2.17 -4.42 15.63
C ASN A 360 1.70 -3.30 14.69
N LEU A 361 0.44 -3.37 14.22
CA LEU A 361 -0.14 -2.40 13.30
C LEU A 361 -1.38 -1.78 13.95
N PHE A 362 -1.32 -0.48 14.16
CA PHE A 362 -2.44 0.37 14.58
C PHE A 362 -2.59 1.47 13.53
N SER A 363 -3.05 1.05 12.33
CA SER A 363 -3.31 1.94 11.20
C SER A 363 -4.59 2.67 11.46
N ALA A 364 -4.50 3.94 11.79
CA ALA A 364 -5.63 4.82 11.71
C ALA A 364 -5.26 6.03 10.81
N TRP A 365 -5.68 5.99 9.52
CA TRP A 365 -5.76 7.17 8.61
C TRP A 365 -7.18 7.57 8.08
N ASN A 366 -7.48 8.89 7.98
CA ASN A 366 -8.69 9.64 7.54
C ASN A 366 -10.04 9.54 8.28
N ASN A 367 -10.13 10.04 9.54
CA ASN A 367 -11.36 9.90 10.33
C ASN A 367 -11.80 11.12 11.25
N SER A 368 -12.09 11.13 12.61
CA SER A 368 -12.15 12.28 13.67
C SER A 368 -11.58 12.34 15.19
N PHE A 369 -10.79 11.39 15.77
CA PHE A 369 -10.27 11.04 17.15
C PHE A 369 -9.72 12.19 17.94
N THR A 370 -10.07 12.28 19.22
CA THR A 370 -9.67 13.40 20.06
C THR A 370 -8.88 12.95 21.33
N GLY A 371 -8.96 13.67 22.45
CA GLY A 371 -8.11 13.45 23.64
C GLY A 371 -6.77 14.19 23.57
N ASN A 372 -5.69 13.44 23.73
CA ASN A 372 -4.35 13.68 23.17
C ASN A 372 -3.92 12.33 22.55
N ILE A 373 -2.76 12.24 21.88
CA ILE A 373 -2.17 10.90 21.63
C ILE A 373 -1.88 10.24 23.00
N PRO A 374 -2.45 9.07 23.32
CA PRO A 374 -2.42 8.55 24.68
C PRO A 374 -1.05 7.97 25.04
N LEU A 375 -0.54 8.34 26.23
CA LEU A 375 0.78 7.95 26.73
C LEU A 375 1.00 6.42 26.79
N SER A 376 -0.08 5.65 26.85
CA SER A 376 -0.05 4.19 26.83
C SER A 376 0.51 3.60 25.53
N VAL A 377 0.44 4.33 24.40
CA VAL A 377 1.10 3.96 23.13
C VAL A 377 2.63 3.88 23.29
N CYS A 378 3.23 4.73 24.12
CA CYS A 378 4.66 4.66 24.41
C CYS A 378 5.10 3.35 25.09
N ASN A 379 4.16 2.61 25.70
CA ASN A 379 4.41 1.30 26.29
C ASN A 379 3.96 0.16 25.35
N ARG A 380 4.16 0.33 24.02
CA ARG A 380 3.85 -0.65 22.98
C ARG A 380 5.10 -0.96 22.16
N SER A 381 6.05 -1.66 22.77
CA SER A 381 7.35 -2.04 22.18
C SER A 381 7.28 -3.04 21.01
N SER A 382 6.08 -3.33 20.50
CA SER A 382 5.84 -4.18 19.33
C SER A 382 5.33 -3.37 18.12
N LEU A 383 5.03 -2.08 18.31
CA LEU A 383 4.35 -1.22 17.34
C LEU A 383 5.30 -0.84 16.19
N VAL A 384 4.82 -1.04 14.96
CA VAL A 384 5.55 -0.89 13.69
C VAL A 384 4.91 0.18 12.79
N ILE A 385 3.58 0.29 12.81
CA ILE A 385 2.84 1.32 12.08
C ILE A 385 1.89 2.01 13.04
N LEU A 386 2.13 3.31 13.23
CA LEU A 386 1.23 4.25 13.89
C LEU A 386 0.84 5.29 12.85
N ASP A 387 -0.13 4.93 12.00
CA ASP A 387 -0.85 5.95 11.27
C ASP A 387 -1.89 6.53 12.23
N LEU A 388 -1.81 7.84 12.42
CA LEU A 388 -2.77 8.69 13.09
C LEU A 388 -2.83 10.01 12.29
N SER A 389 -3.06 9.90 10.97
CA SER A 389 -3.14 11.01 10.01
C SER A 389 -4.54 11.30 9.47
N TYR A 390 -4.73 12.50 8.93
CA TYR A 390 -6.05 13.09 8.75
C TYR A 390 -6.82 12.89 10.04
N ASN A 391 -6.21 13.45 11.10
CA ASN A 391 -6.55 13.23 12.48
C ASN A 391 -7.02 14.49 13.23
N ASN A 392 -7.52 14.24 14.43
CA ASN A 392 -8.15 15.16 15.32
C ASN A 392 -7.35 15.20 16.61
N LEU A 393 -6.03 15.06 16.52
CA LEU A 393 -5.00 14.98 17.55
C LEU A 393 -4.31 16.34 17.82
N SER A 394 -4.12 16.63 19.11
CA SER A 394 -3.42 17.80 19.68
C SER A 394 -2.86 17.50 21.07
N GLY A 395 -2.49 18.56 21.78
CA GLY A 395 -1.40 18.60 22.72
C GLY A 395 -0.06 18.43 22.00
N PRO A 396 1.03 18.37 22.76
CA PRO A 396 2.31 17.94 22.24
C PRO A 396 2.26 16.46 21.84
N ILE A 397 3.08 16.09 20.85
CA ILE A 397 3.48 14.69 20.64
C ILE A 397 4.03 14.16 21.98
N PRO A 398 3.53 13.03 22.52
CA PRO A 398 4.08 12.42 23.72
C PRO A 398 5.59 12.22 23.58
N ARG A 399 6.38 12.83 24.49
CA ARG A 399 7.86 12.74 24.45
C ARG A 399 8.36 11.30 24.38
N CYS A 400 7.64 10.37 24.98
CA CYS A 400 7.96 8.95 24.98
C CYS A 400 7.72 8.21 23.65
N LEU A 401 7.25 8.87 22.57
CA LEU A 401 7.24 8.30 21.23
C LEU A 401 8.66 8.20 20.62
N SER A 402 9.63 9.00 21.07
CA SER A 402 11.04 8.77 20.75
C SER A 402 11.65 7.56 21.51
N ASN A 403 10.88 6.91 22.40
CA ASN A 403 11.30 5.76 23.19
C ASN A 403 10.78 4.41 22.65
N LEU A 404 10.06 4.40 21.51
CA LEU A 404 9.60 3.14 20.90
C LEU A 404 10.82 2.31 20.45
N LYS A 405 10.96 1.11 21.03
CA LYS A 405 12.16 0.28 20.90
C LYS A 405 12.30 -0.33 19.51
N ASP A 406 13.40 0.02 18.84
CA ASP A 406 14.16 -0.87 17.93
C ASP A 406 13.37 -1.53 16.78
N SER A 407 12.16 -1.04 16.47
CA SER A 407 11.28 -1.49 15.38
C SER A 407 11.18 -0.43 14.28
N PHE A 408 10.91 -0.85 13.04
CA PHE A 408 10.51 0.03 11.93
C PHE A 408 9.31 0.87 12.36
N VAL A 409 9.31 2.19 12.15
CA VAL A 409 8.17 3.04 12.57
C VAL A 409 7.76 4.02 11.48
N VAL A 410 6.60 3.77 10.88
CA VAL A 410 5.84 4.81 10.17
C VAL A 410 5.03 5.56 11.21
N VAL A 411 5.31 6.86 11.36
CA VAL A 411 4.59 7.77 12.27
C VAL A 411 3.97 8.88 11.42
N ASN A 412 2.73 8.65 11.00
CA ASN A 412 1.99 9.58 10.16
C ASN A 412 0.97 10.33 11.03
N LEU A 413 1.25 11.60 11.35
CA LEU A 413 0.39 12.51 12.12
C LEU A 413 -0.07 13.72 11.29
N ARG A 414 -0.13 13.57 9.97
CA ARG A 414 -0.56 14.61 9.01
C ARG A 414 -1.99 15.11 9.29
N LYS A 415 -2.24 16.37 8.95
CA LYS A 415 -3.54 17.08 9.02
C LYS A 415 -4.20 16.90 10.39
N ASN A 416 -3.67 17.64 11.36
CA ASN A 416 -3.97 17.61 12.78
C ASN A 416 -3.92 19.05 13.39
N ASN A 417 -4.10 19.22 14.71
CA ASN A 417 -3.77 20.44 15.47
C ASN A 417 -2.74 20.09 16.55
N LEU A 418 -1.83 19.13 16.34
CA LEU A 418 -0.72 18.91 17.25
C LEU A 418 0.08 20.20 17.38
N GLU A 419 0.36 20.56 18.62
CA GLU A 419 0.78 21.90 19.04
C GLU A 419 1.94 21.84 20.04
N GLY A 420 2.62 22.98 20.22
CA GLY A 420 3.93 23.01 20.89
C GLY A 420 5.04 22.48 19.97
N SER A 421 6.17 22.07 20.55
CA SER A 421 7.34 21.62 19.78
C SER A 421 7.37 20.10 19.56
N ILE A 422 8.08 19.69 18.49
CA ILE A 422 8.50 18.29 18.33
C ILE A 422 9.41 17.92 19.52
N PRO A 423 9.19 16.78 20.20
CA PRO A 423 10.09 16.30 21.25
C PRO A 423 11.52 16.09 20.76
N ASP A 424 12.49 16.24 21.67
CA ASP A 424 13.84 15.78 21.41
C ASP A 424 13.83 14.24 21.19
N MET A 425 14.49 13.80 20.12
CA MET A 425 14.58 12.40 19.72
C MET A 425 15.74 11.67 20.42
N LEU A 426 16.56 12.39 21.21
CA LEU A 426 17.53 11.80 22.13
C LEU A 426 16.86 11.37 23.43
N TYR A 427 16.78 10.06 23.66
CA TYR A 427 16.51 9.50 24.98
C TYR A 427 17.52 8.41 25.34
N ASN A 428 18.12 8.51 26.53
CA ASN A 428 19.10 7.57 27.09
C ASN A 428 20.27 7.17 26.14
N GLY A 429 20.66 8.04 25.21
CA GLY A 429 21.84 7.86 24.37
C GLY A 429 21.74 6.72 23.33
N LYS A 430 20.55 6.18 23.07
CA LYS A 430 20.31 5.24 21.97
C LYS A 430 20.02 6.00 20.67
N VAL A 431 20.52 5.48 19.56
CA VAL A 431 20.23 5.94 18.20
C VAL A 431 19.21 4.98 17.56
N LEU A 432 18.20 5.52 16.87
CA LEU A 432 17.22 4.72 16.14
C LEU A 432 17.83 4.25 14.80
N THR A 433 17.82 2.93 14.57
CA THR A 433 18.49 2.26 13.44
C THR A 433 17.54 1.54 12.49
N SER A 434 16.25 1.85 12.56
CA SER A 434 15.18 1.22 11.78
C SER A 434 14.56 2.25 10.83
N TYR A 435 14.12 1.79 9.65
CA TYR A 435 13.52 2.68 8.66
C TYR A 435 12.32 3.43 9.22
N ALA A 436 12.23 4.72 8.91
CA ALA A 436 11.20 5.60 9.42
C ALA A 436 10.66 6.54 8.33
N THR A 437 9.37 6.83 8.42
CA THR A 437 8.70 7.90 7.68
C THR A 437 7.92 8.74 8.68
N ILE A 438 8.14 10.05 8.65
CA ILE A 438 7.54 11.03 9.57
C ILE A 438 6.80 12.07 8.73
N ASP A 439 5.46 12.03 8.76
CA ASP A 439 4.62 13.08 8.18
C ASP A 439 3.82 13.76 9.30
N PHE A 440 4.26 14.95 9.69
CA PHE A 440 3.63 15.84 10.66
C PHE A 440 2.99 17.07 9.97
N SER A 441 2.75 17.00 8.66
CA SER A 441 2.33 18.16 7.85
C SER A 441 0.92 18.66 8.17
N GLY A 442 0.69 19.96 8.04
CA GLY A 442 -0.63 20.57 8.26
C GLY A 442 -1.08 20.47 9.71
N ASN A 443 -0.26 21.00 10.63
CA ASN A 443 -0.44 20.96 12.07
C ASN A 443 -0.34 22.37 12.68
N ARG A 444 -0.19 22.47 14.01
CA ARG A 444 0.06 23.71 14.76
C ARG A 444 1.36 23.66 15.55
N PHE A 445 2.35 22.89 15.08
CA PHE A 445 3.63 22.80 15.77
C PHE A 445 4.39 24.13 15.67
N GLU A 446 5.00 24.54 16.77
CA GLU A 446 5.76 25.80 16.88
C GLU A 446 7.11 25.58 17.60
N GLY A 447 7.96 26.61 17.57
CA GLY A 447 9.34 26.52 18.06
C GLY A 447 10.29 25.92 17.02
N GLN A 448 11.49 25.56 17.46
CA GLN A 448 12.57 25.10 16.57
C GLN A 448 12.46 23.60 16.24
N ILE A 449 12.91 23.23 15.04
CA ILE A 449 13.09 21.83 14.64
C ILE A 449 14.24 21.21 15.47
N PRO A 450 14.04 20.10 16.20
CA PRO A 450 15.09 19.53 17.06
C PRO A 450 16.31 19.03 16.28
N LYS A 451 17.52 19.42 16.73
CA LYS A 451 18.80 18.95 16.16
C LYS A 451 18.93 17.41 16.16
N SER A 452 18.24 16.74 17.08
CA SER A 452 18.19 15.28 17.24
C SER A 452 17.61 14.53 16.05
N ILE A 453 16.83 15.17 15.17
CA ILE A 453 16.33 14.54 13.93
C ILE A 453 17.50 14.09 13.04
N GLY A 454 18.63 14.81 13.10
CA GLY A 454 19.89 14.44 12.46
C GLY A 454 20.51 13.09 12.90
N LEU A 455 19.94 12.43 13.90
CA LEU A 455 20.38 11.12 14.38
C LEU A 455 19.54 9.96 13.84
N LEU A 456 18.40 10.25 13.20
CA LEU A 456 17.46 9.25 12.67
C LEU A 456 17.98 8.68 11.34
N LYS A 457 19.12 7.98 11.35
CA LYS A 457 19.89 7.69 10.13
C LYS A 457 19.14 6.94 9.03
N ALA A 458 18.08 6.19 9.35
CA ALA A 458 17.25 5.47 8.39
C ALA A 458 15.88 6.16 8.12
N LEU A 459 15.76 7.46 8.41
CA LEU A 459 14.59 8.28 8.06
C LEU A 459 14.57 8.53 6.54
N ILE A 460 13.59 7.95 5.85
CA ILE A 460 13.46 8.04 4.38
C ILE A 460 12.71 9.32 3.98
N ALA A 461 11.63 9.66 4.69
CA ALA A 461 10.83 10.84 4.38
C ALA A 461 10.46 11.63 5.63
N LEU A 462 10.64 12.95 5.56
CA LEU A 462 10.32 13.91 6.60
C LEU A 462 9.46 15.04 6.04
N ASN A 463 8.18 15.07 6.39
CA ASN A 463 7.29 16.17 6.08
C ASN A 463 6.85 16.91 7.35
N LEU A 464 7.27 18.17 7.48
CA LEU A 464 6.93 19.10 8.56
C LEU A 464 6.16 20.33 8.04
N SER A 465 5.70 20.33 6.78
CA SER A 465 5.15 21.51 6.13
C SER A 465 3.82 21.97 6.69
N ASN A 466 3.43 23.21 6.38
CA ASN A 466 2.17 23.81 6.80
C ASN A 466 2.02 23.78 8.34
N ASN A 467 2.96 24.40 9.03
CA ASN A 467 3.10 24.46 10.48
C ASN A 467 3.55 25.88 10.91
N GLY A 468 3.91 26.06 12.19
CA GLY A 468 4.42 27.30 12.75
C GLY A 468 5.88 27.24 13.20
N PHE A 469 6.70 26.32 12.67
CA PHE A 469 8.11 26.16 13.08
C PHE A 469 8.93 27.42 12.82
N THR A 470 9.79 27.78 13.78
CA THR A 470 10.60 29.02 13.80
C THR A 470 12.10 28.73 13.89
N GLY A 471 12.92 29.71 13.54
CA GLY A 471 14.38 29.61 13.62
C GLY A 471 14.99 28.77 12.50
N HIS A 472 16.21 28.30 12.72
CA HIS A 472 17.06 27.75 11.66
C HIS A 472 16.73 26.29 11.31
N ILE A 473 16.88 25.93 10.03
CA ILE A 473 16.94 24.53 9.59
C ILE A 473 18.19 23.89 10.25
N PRO A 474 18.07 22.80 11.02
CA PRO A 474 19.22 22.24 11.74
C PRO A 474 20.31 21.70 10.81
N LEU A 475 21.55 22.17 10.98
CA LEU A 475 22.73 21.64 10.27
C LEU A 475 22.82 20.11 10.35
N SER A 476 22.47 19.54 11.50
CA SER A 476 22.55 18.10 11.78
C SER A 476 21.72 17.22 10.84
N LEU A 477 20.74 17.77 10.10
CA LEU A 477 20.03 17.04 9.03
C LEU A 477 20.99 16.51 7.94
N GLU A 478 22.18 17.09 7.78
CA GLU A 478 23.24 16.57 6.89
C GLU A 478 23.75 15.16 7.24
N ASN A 479 23.37 14.62 8.42
CA ASN A 479 23.76 13.29 8.89
C ASN A 479 22.69 12.19 8.61
N VAL A 480 21.55 12.56 8.02
CA VAL A 480 20.43 11.65 7.69
C VAL A 480 20.63 11.12 6.27
N THR A 481 21.55 10.17 6.10
CA THR A 481 22.05 9.76 4.77
C THR A 481 20.98 9.15 3.87
N GLU A 482 20.04 8.39 4.44
CA GLU A 482 18.98 7.67 3.70
C GLU A 482 17.73 8.54 3.41
N LEU A 483 17.79 9.86 3.63
CA LEU A 483 16.66 10.76 3.41
C LEU A 483 16.42 10.98 1.91
N GLU A 484 15.28 10.49 1.41
CA GLU A 484 14.80 10.66 0.04
C GLU A 484 13.92 11.91 -0.13
N SER A 485 13.19 12.32 0.91
CA SER A 485 12.22 13.43 0.82
C SER A 485 12.18 14.33 2.06
N LEU A 486 12.23 15.65 1.83
CA LEU A 486 12.21 16.69 2.87
C LEU A 486 11.27 17.85 2.53
N ASP A 487 10.11 17.93 3.18
CA ASP A 487 9.17 19.05 3.02
C ASP A 487 9.08 19.88 4.31
N LEU A 488 9.59 21.12 4.26
CA LEU A 488 9.57 22.11 5.33
C LEU A 488 8.73 23.35 4.96
N SER A 489 7.99 23.30 3.84
CA SER A 489 7.29 24.47 3.27
C SER A 489 6.17 25.02 4.17
N GLY A 490 5.78 26.28 4.00
CA GLY A 490 4.68 26.90 4.75
C GLY A 490 4.93 26.92 6.26
N ASN A 491 6.02 27.56 6.67
CA ASN A 491 6.47 27.67 8.07
C ASN A 491 7.03 29.08 8.34
N LYS A 492 7.71 29.29 9.48
CA LYS A 492 8.33 30.56 9.90
C LYS A 492 9.85 30.40 10.08
N LEU A 493 10.48 29.47 9.34
CA LEU A 493 11.91 29.17 9.45
C LEU A 493 12.75 30.32 8.89
N SER A 494 13.88 30.62 9.51
CA SER A 494 14.73 31.77 9.20
C SER A 494 16.22 31.40 9.14
N GLY A 495 17.05 32.33 8.65
CA GLY A 495 18.46 32.06 8.36
C GLY A 495 18.64 31.31 7.04
N SER A 496 19.80 30.69 6.84
CA SER A 496 20.18 30.05 5.56
C SER A 496 19.89 28.54 5.52
N ILE A 497 19.82 28.00 4.30
CA ILE A 497 19.68 26.56 4.06
C ILE A 497 21.04 25.87 4.29
N PRO A 498 21.14 24.81 5.11
CA PRO A 498 22.39 24.12 5.39
C PRO A 498 23.04 23.53 4.12
N LYS A 499 24.27 23.98 3.80
CA LYS A 499 25.05 23.49 2.65
C LYS A 499 25.33 21.98 2.71
N GLY A 500 25.31 21.38 3.90
CA GLY A 500 25.45 19.94 4.11
C GLY A 500 24.35 19.09 3.49
N LEU A 501 23.13 19.63 3.29
CA LEU A 501 22.02 18.90 2.65
C LEU A 501 22.34 18.48 1.20
N ALA A 502 23.19 19.24 0.49
CA ALA A 502 23.66 18.91 -0.86
C ALA A 502 24.63 17.69 -0.90
N ARG A 503 24.91 17.07 0.26
CA ARG A 503 25.72 15.85 0.40
C ARG A 503 24.87 14.58 0.63
N LEU A 504 23.55 14.72 0.80
CA LEU A 504 22.63 13.59 0.99
C LEU A 504 22.36 12.90 -0.35
N SER A 505 22.92 11.71 -0.56
CA SER A 505 22.92 11.04 -1.87
C SER A 505 21.55 10.56 -2.34
N PHE A 506 20.61 10.33 -1.43
CA PHE A 506 19.28 9.83 -1.74
C PHE A 506 18.21 10.94 -1.88
N LEU A 507 18.49 12.18 -1.47
CA LEU A 507 17.51 13.26 -1.38
C LEU A 507 17.02 13.71 -2.77
N ALA A 508 15.90 13.15 -3.19
CA ALA A 508 15.26 13.36 -4.47
C ALA A 508 14.20 14.48 -4.45
N TYR A 509 13.59 14.73 -3.28
CA TYR A 509 12.60 15.79 -3.09
C TYR A 509 13.01 16.74 -1.96
N ILE A 510 13.04 18.05 -2.23
CA ILE A 510 13.10 19.06 -1.16
C ILE A 510 12.22 20.26 -1.47
N SER A 511 11.49 20.73 -0.45
CA SER A 511 10.72 21.98 -0.48
C SER A 511 10.89 22.77 0.83
N VAL A 512 11.19 24.07 0.69
CA VAL A 512 11.33 25.05 1.78
C VAL A 512 10.53 26.34 1.51
N ALA A 513 9.65 26.31 0.50
CA ALA A 513 8.82 27.45 0.08
C ALA A 513 7.98 28.05 1.22
N HIS A 514 7.62 29.33 1.11
CA HIS A 514 6.85 30.09 2.09
C HIS A 514 7.43 29.99 3.52
N ASN A 515 8.66 30.47 3.67
CA ASN A 515 9.38 30.64 4.94
C ASN A 515 10.03 32.04 4.99
N GLN A 516 10.91 32.29 5.97
CA GLN A 516 11.65 33.54 6.18
C GLN A 516 13.17 33.34 5.93
N LEU A 517 13.53 32.41 5.02
CA LEU A 517 14.92 32.05 4.77
C LEU A 517 15.67 33.13 3.96
N ILE A 518 16.98 33.20 4.16
CA ILE A 518 17.88 34.22 3.60
C ILE A 518 19.18 33.63 3.05
N GLY A 519 19.76 34.29 2.05
CA GLY A 519 21.06 33.96 1.47
C GLY A 519 20.99 33.06 0.24
N GLU A 520 22.15 32.56 -0.19
CA GLU A 520 22.29 31.75 -1.39
C GLU A 520 21.77 30.31 -1.19
N ILE A 521 20.97 29.81 -2.14
CA ILE A 521 20.53 28.41 -2.16
C ILE A 521 21.74 27.48 -2.40
N PRO A 522 21.97 26.44 -1.57
CA PRO A 522 23.06 25.49 -1.77
C PRO A 522 23.05 24.83 -3.15
N GLN A 523 24.20 24.79 -3.81
CA GLN A 523 24.33 24.22 -5.14
C GLN A 523 24.74 22.73 -5.05
N GLY A 524 23.97 21.88 -5.73
CA GLY A 524 24.11 20.42 -5.78
C GLY A 524 22.87 19.79 -6.43
N PRO A 525 22.95 18.53 -6.92
CA PRO A 525 21.86 17.92 -7.69
C PRO A 525 20.52 17.85 -6.93
N GLN A 526 20.58 17.70 -5.61
CA GLN A 526 19.42 17.71 -4.70
C GLN A 526 18.62 19.03 -4.75
N PHE A 527 19.26 20.14 -5.11
CA PHE A 527 18.70 21.49 -5.13
C PHE A 527 18.50 22.04 -6.55
N SER A 528 19.44 21.77 -7.47
CA SER A 528 19.30 22.17 -8.88
C SER A 528 18.29 21.31 -9.65
N GLY A 529 17.99 20.12 -9.13
CA GLY A 529 16.93 19.21 -9.60
C GLY A 529 15.54 19.49 -9.01
N GLN A 530 15.33 20.71 -8.49
CA GLN A 530 14.07 21.23 -7.94
C GLN A 530 13.71 22.53 -8.69
N ALA A 531 12.43 22.92 -8.85
CA ALA A 531 12.08 24.23 -9.42
C ALA A 531 11.86 25.33 -8.38
N GLU A 532 11.63 26.54 -8.91
CA GLU A 532 11.26 27.77 -8.20
C GLU A 532 10.20 27.56 -7.11
N SER A 533 9.16 26.75 -7.37
CA SER A 533 8.07 26.46 -6.42
C SER A 533 8.50 25.71 -5.15
N SER A 534 9.68 25.09 -5.13
CA SER A 534 10.25 24.50 -3.91
C SER A 534 10.95 25.53 -3.00
N PHE A 535 11.14 26.79 -3.46
CA PHE A 535 11.86 27.84 -2.72
C PHE A 535 11.12 29.19 -2.65
N GLU A 536 10.07 29.37 -3.46
CA GLU A 536 9.32 30.62 -3.57
C GLU A 536 8.74 31.13 -2.24
N GLY A 537 8.37 32.41 -2.18
CA GLY A 537 7.83 33.03 -0.96
C GLY A 537 8.87 33.30 0.15
N ASN A 538 10.14 32.93 -0.04
CA ASN A 538 11.24 33.33 0.84
C ASN A 538 11.88 34.64 0.34
N ALA A 539 11.56 35.76 0.97
CA ALA A 539 11.93 37.10 0.46
C ALA A 539 13.44 37.41 0.44
N GLY A 540 14.27 36.63 1.14
CA GLY A 540 15.73 36.81 1.19
C GLY A 540 16.57 35.71 0.53
N LEU A 541 15.96 34.69 -0.07
CA LEU A 541 16.70 33.66 -0.82
C LEU A 541 17.09 34.16 -2.22
N CYS A 542 18.29 33.78 -2.66
CA CYS A 542 18.82 34.11 -3.98
C CYS A 542 19.67 32.95 -4.54
N GLY A 543 20.02 33.02 -5.83
CA GLY A 543 20.70 31.92 -6.54
C GLY A 543 19.75 30.83 -7.04
N LEU A 544 20.27 29.95 -7.91
CA LEU A 544 19.49 28.93 -8.59
C LEU A 544 18.87 27.91 -7.62
N PRO A 545 17.60 27.47 -7.81
CA PRO A 545 16.79 27.67 -9.03
C PRO A 545 15.98 28.99 -9.10
N LEU A 546 16.06 29.88 -8.09
CA LEU A 546 15.44 31.21 -8.18
C LEU A 546 16.22 32.11 -9.16
N GLN A 547 15.53 33.07 -9.79
CA GLN A 547 16.15 34.00 -10.76
C GLN A 547 16.84 35.23 -10.10
N GLY A 548 16.81 35.34 -8.77
CA GLY A 548 17.39 36.47 -8.03
C GLY A 548 18.91 36.39 -7.86
N THR A 549 19.61 37.52 -8.07
CA THR A 549 21.08 37.63 -7.88
C THR A 549 21.42 38.17 -6.49
N CYS A 550 22.43 37.58 -5.84
CA CYS A 550 22.86 37.97 -4.50
C CYS A 550 23.84 39.17 -4.55
N PHE A 551 23.38 40.38 -4.19
CA PHE A 551 24.22 41.59 -4.10
C PHE A 551 23.83 42.47 -2.89
N ALA A 552 24.83 43.04 -2.21
CA ALA A 552 24.72 44.04 -1.13
C ALA A 552 26.05 44.86 -1.10
N PRO A 553 26.14 46.09 -0.54
CA PRO A 553 25.93 46.34 0.90
C PRO A 553 25.15 47.68 1.16
N PRO A 554 25.28 48.47 2.25
CA PRO A 554 24.12 48.78 3.11
C PRO A 554 23.91 50.29 3.40
N PRO A 555 22.97 50.63 4.31
CA PRO A 555 23.12 51.80 5.19
C PRO A 555 23.13 51.42 6.69
N THR A 556 23.78 52.26 7.49
CA THR A 556 24.14 52.02 8.91
C THR A 556 23.06 52.34 9.94
N GLN A 557 23.00 51.55 11.02
CA GLN A 557 22.81 52.06 12.39
C GLN A 557 23.75 51.29 13.34
N GLN A 558 24.23 51.96 14.39
CA GLN A 558 25.28 51.46 15.28
C GLN A 558 24.73 50.56 16.38
N PHE A 559 25.43 49.46 16.64
CA PHE A 559 25.68 48.92 17.98
C PHE A 559 27.13 48.44 18.03
N GLU A 560 27.72 48.43 19.21
CA GLU A 560 29.15 48.19 19.42
C GLU A 560 29.47 46.70 19.55
N GLU A 561 30.66 46.30 19.10
CA GLU A 561 31.19 44.93 19.20
C GLU A 561 32.05 44.81 20.47
N GLU A 562 31.97 43.67 21.16
CA GLU A 562 33.01 43.21 22.09
C GLU A 562 33.58 41.89 21.52
N ASP A 563 34.89 41.87 21.28
CA ASP A 563 35.59 40.77 20.62
C ASP A 563 35.94 39.60 21.55
N GLU A 564 35.90 38.37 21.04
CA GLU A 564 36.89 37.32 21.38
C GLU A 564 37.33 36.61 20.08
N GLU A 565 38.65 36.49 19.87
CA GLU A 565 39.27 36.10 18.59
C GLU A 565 39.43 34.56 18.41
N GLU A 566 39.46 34.09 17.15
CA GLU A 566 39.87 32.71 16.81
C GLU A 566 41.40 32.63 16.57
N GLU A 567 42.12 31.76 17.30
CA GLU A 567 43.50 31.36 16.92
C GLU A 567 43.53 30.10 16.04
N GLU A 568 44.02 30.21 14.80
CA GLU A 568 44.26 29.08 13.90
C GLU A 568 45.49 28.24 14.31
N GLY A 569 45.26 27.12 15.02
CA GLY A 569 46.30 26.16 15.38
C GLY A 569 46.64 25.11 14.31
N VAL A 570 47.52 25.42 13.34
CA VAL A 570 47.97 24.47 12.30
C VAL A 570 48.71 23.26 12.89
N LEU A 571 48.28 22.03 12.56
CA LEU A 571 48.92 20.78 13.03
C LEU A 571 49.04 19.67 11.96
N ASN A 572 49.93 18.71 12.22
CA ASN A 572 50.74 18.04 11.19
C ASN A 572 50.23 16.63 10.81
N TRP A 573 50.03 16.40 9.50
CA TRP A 573 49.48 15.16 8.92
C TRP A 573 50.25 13.87 9.25
N LYS A 574 51.51 13.96 9.69
CA LYS A 574 52.36 12.79 9.97
C LYS A 574 51.96 11.99 11.22
N ALA A 575 51.08 12.50 12.08
CA ALA A 575 50.58 11.75 13.24
C ALA A 575 49.47 10.74 12.92
N VAL A 576 48.62 11.04 11.92
CA VAL A 576 47.43 10.24 11.59
C VAL A 576 47.80 8.88 10.98
N VAL A 577 48.82 8.88 10.11
CA VAL A 577 49.26 7.68 9.36
C VAL A 577 49.79 6.59 10.29
N THR A 578 50.47 6.95 11.38
CA THR A 578 51.05 6.00 12.34
C THR A 578 50.00 5.31 13.21
N GLY A 579 48.86 5.96 13.48
CA GLY A 579 47.77 5.37 14.26
C GLY A 579 47.05 4.23 13.52
N TYR A 580 46.82 4.41 12.21
CA TYR A 580 46.03 3.48 11.39
C TYR A 580 46.66 2.06 11.32
N GLY A 581 47.99 1.98 11.21
CA GLY A 581 48.69 0.70 11.12
C GLY A 581 48.62 -0.15 12.40
N LEU A 582 48.60 0.49 13.57
CA LEU A 582 48.53 -0.19 14.87
C LEU A 582 47.12 -0.67 15.20
N GLY A 583 46.09 0.11 14.86
CA GLY A 583 44.70 -0.28 15.04
C GLY A 583 44.30 -1.52 14.24
N LEU A 584 44.74 -1.60 12.98
CA LEU A 584 44.44 -2.73 12.10
C LEU A 584 45.03 -4.06 12.62
N LEU A 585 46.27 -4.03 13.12
CA LEU A 585 46.93 -5.19 13.70
C LEU A 585 46.25 -5.69 14.98
N PHE A 586 45.84 -4.78 15.87
CA PHE A 586 45.08 -5.17 17.06
C PHE A 586 43.72 -5.80 16.72
N GLY A 587 43.00 -5.24 15.74
CA GLY A 587 41.72 -5.80 15.27
C GLY A 587 41.86 -7.23 14.72
N LEU A 588 42.87 -7.48 13.89
CA LEU A 588 43.14 -8.81 13.31
C LEU A 588 43.53 -9.85 14.38
N VAL A 589 44.34 -9.46 15.37
CA VAL A 589 44.72 -10.35 16.49
C VAL A 589 43.51 -10.70 17.36
N ILE A 590 42.66 -9.73 17.69
CA ILE A 590 41.42 -9.96 18.46
C ILE A 590 40.48 -10.91 17.70
N GLY A 591 40.29 -10.71 16.39
CA GLY A 591 39.49 -11.59 15.54
C GLY A 591 40.00 -13.04 15.53
N HIS A 592 41.32 -13.24 15.43
CA HIS A 592 41.93 -14.57 15.43
C HIS A 592 41.82 -15.28 16.79
N VAL A 593 41.90 -14.54 17.90
CA VAL A 593 41.67 -15.06 19.26
C VAL A 593 40.21 -15.49 19.46
N ILE A 594 39.25 -14.70 19.00
CA ILE A 594 37.81 -15.03 19.06
C ILE A 594 37.51 -16.31 18.29
N ALA A 595 38.01 -16.42 17.05
CA ALA A 595 37.83 -17.61 16.21
C ALA A 595 38.39 -18.88 16.87
N SER A 596 39.51 -18.76 17.58
CA SER A 596 40.23 -19.90 18.19
C SER A 596 39.60 -20.41 19.49
N TYR A 597 38.93 -19.56 20.28
CA TYR A 597 38.50 -19.93 21.65
C TYR A 597 37.04 -20.40 21.78
N ARG A 598 36.16 -20.16 20.80
CA ARG A 598 34.79 -20.72 20.77
C ARG A 598 34.33 -21.11 19.35
N PRO A 599 34.74 -22.27 18.80
CA PRO A 599 34.33 -22.71 17.45
C PRO A 599 32.82 -22.88 17.27
N LYS A 600 32.05 -23.04 18.36
CA LYS A 600 30.58 -23.15 18.31
C LYS A 600 29.82 -21.84 17.99
N TRP A 601 30.49 -20.70 17.84
CA TRP A 601 29.84 -19.46 17.36
C TRP A 601 29.95 -19.28 15.83
N PHE A 602 30.95 -19.87 15.18
CA PHE A 602 31.15 -19.72 13.73
C PHE A 602 30.25 -20.63 12.87
N VAL A 603 29.53 -21.57 13.48
CA VAL A 603 28.67 -22.57 12.81
C VAL A 603 27.21 -22.10 12.68
N LYS A 604 26.90 -20.82 12.96
CA LYS A 604 25.56 -20.23 12.76
C LYS A 604 25.48 -19.18 11.63
N ILE A 605 26.48 -19.17 10.74
CA ILE A 605 26.59 -18.22 9.61
C ILE A 605 26.56 -18.96 8.25
N VAL A 606 26.73 -20.29 8.20
CA VAL A 606 26.71 -21.09 6.97
C VAL A 606 25.99 -22.42 7.17
N GLY A 607 24.96 -22.70 6.37
CA GLY A 607 24.23 -23.98 6.34
C GLY A 607 22.79 -23.91 6.89
N PRO A 608 21.76 -24.35 6.14
CA PRO A 608 20.35 -24.17 6.53
C PRO A 608 19.76 -25.39 7.24
N ASP A 609 18.81 -25.19 8.16
CA ASP A 609 17.45 -25.69 7.90
C ASP A 609 16.29 -25.01 8.66
N LYS A 610 15.12 -25.08 8.01
CA LYS A 610 13.76 -24.60 8.31
C LYS A 610 13.33 -24.47 9.79
N HIS A 611 12.64 -23.37 10.11
CA HIS A 611 11.33 -23.42 10.80
C HIS A 611 10.50 -22.14 10.53
N LYS A 612 9.35 -22.31 9.84
CA LYS A 612 8.31 -21.32 9.49
C LYS A 612 8.46 -19.88 10.03
N GLU A 613 9.00 -18.99 9.21
CA GLU A 613 8.73 -17.55 9.29
C GLU A 613 7.51 -17.19 8.43
N ALA A 614 6.90 -16.03 8.67
CA ALA A 614 5.71 -15.57 7.95
C ALA A 614 6.07 -14.82 6.66
N ASP A 615 5.22 -14.96 5.66
CA ASP A 615 5.39 -14.39 4.32
C ASP A 615 5.52 -12.84 4.32
N PRO A 616 6.66 -12.28 3.88
CA PRO A 616 6.85 -10.83 3.77
C PRO A 616 6.04 -10.17 2.64
N ALA A 617 5.51 -10.93 1.68
CA ALA A 617 4.82 -10.37 0.52
C ALA A 617 3.50 -9.66 0.88
N SER A 618 2.88 -9.98 2.03
CA SER A 618 1.62 -9.34 2.47
C SER A 618 1.82 -8.02 3.24
N LEU A 619 2.91 -7.30 3.00
CA LEU A 619 3.31 -6.12 3.80
C LEU A 619 3.61 -4.84 2.99
N PHE A 620 3.57 -4.89 1.65
CA PHE A 620 3.83 -3.72 0.78
C PHE A 620 2.63 -3.21 -0.04
N ASP A 621 1.51 -3.95 -0.13
CA ASP A 621 0.26 -3.52 -0.80
C ASP A 621 -0.48 -2.35 -0.08
N SER A 622 0.18 -1.62 0.82
CA SER A 622 -0.39 -0.55 1.64
C SER A 622 0.39 0.78 1.61
N LEU A 623 1.51 0.86 0.89
CA LEU A 623 2.37 2.05 0.82
C LEU A 623 2.86 2.37 -0.60
N ASP A 624 1.93 2.45 -1.55
CA ASP A 624 2.17 3.06 -2.87
C ASP A 624 1.01 4.02 -3.23
N SER A 625 0.90 5.13 -2.49
CA SER A 625 -0.17 6.12 -2.70
C SER A 625 0.16 7.56 -2.29
N ARG A 626 1.39 8.03 -2.62
CA ARG A 626 1.72 9.43 -3.01
C ARG A 626 3.24 9.66 -3.07
N TRP A 627 3.73 10.03 -4.24
CA TRP A 627 4.46 11.30 -4.38
C TRP A 627 4.23 11.89 -5.77
N ASP A 628 3.70 13.12 -5.82
CA ASP A 628 3.62 13.93 -7.04
C ASP A 628 3.60 15.42 -6.66
N SER A 629 4.00 16.27 -7.59
CA SER A 629 4.29 17.72 -7.55
C SER A 629 5.68 18.14 -7.03
N SER A 630 6.37 18.90 -7.90
CA SER A 630 7.67 19.61 -7.75
C SER A 630 8.99 18.78 -7.86
N SER A 631 9.97 19.06 -8.75
CA SER A 631 9.97 19.58 -10.16
C SER A 631 11.40 19.77 -10.77
N ASN A 632 11.58 19.75 -12.11
CA ASN A 632 12.73 20.28 -12.91
C ASN A 632 14.16 19.64 -12.88
N LYS A 633 14.62 19.25 -14.09
CA LYS A 633 15.97 19.46 -14.71
C LYS A 633 17.21 18.56 -14.42
N ASN A 634 17.42 17.64 -15.37
CA ASN A 634 18.55 17.62 -16.33
C ASN A 634 20.02 17.30 -15.92
N ASN A 635 20.43 16.07 -16.28
CA ASN A 635 21.58 15.75 -17.18
C ASN A 635 23.05 16.04 -16.78
N VAL A 636 23.80 14.97 -16.47
CA VAL A 636 25.05 14.61 -17.18
C VAL A 636 25.01 13.10 -17.46
N GLU A 637 25.55 12.65 -18.60
CA GLU A 637 25.34 11.31 -19.15
C GLU A 637 26.62 10.45 -19.21
N SER A 638 26.44 9.12 -19.15
CA SER A 638 27.36 8.05 -19.58
C SER A 638 28.59 7.73 -18.72
N HIS A 639 28.62 6.53 -18.12
CA HIS A 639 29.37 5.38 -18.66
C HIS A 639 29.29 4.16 -17.72
N ILE A 640 28.56 3.10 -18.10
CA ILE A 640 29.03 1.70 -18.21
C ILE A 640 27.86 0.78 -18.59
N PHE A 641 28.04 -0.01 -19.65
CA PHE A 641 27.09 -1.01 -20.10
C PHE A 641 27.21 -2.30 -19.26
N THR A 642 26.09 -2.91 -18.87
CA THR A 642 26.02 -4.33 -18.48
C THR A 642 24.70 -4.92 -19.00
N LEU A 643 24.60 -6.25 -19.10
CA LEU A 643 23.62 -6.96 -19.93
C LEU A 643 22.16 -6.65 -19.56
N VAL A 644 21.33 -6.42 -20.58
CA VAL A 644 19.87 -6.34 -20.46
C VAL A 644 19.25 -7.62 -21.04
N VAL A 645 18.24 -8.16 -20.36
CA VAL A 645 17.85 -9.57 -20.49
C VAL A 645 16.77 -9.81 -21.57
N GLY A 646 15.84 -8.87 -21.80
CA GLY A 646 14.72 -9.02 -22.75
C GLY A 646 15.04 -8.86 -24.24
N LEU A 647 16.19 -9.33 -24.76
CA LEU A 647 16.57 -9.13 -26.17
C LEU A 647 16.99 -10.37 -26.99
N SER A 648 17.12 -11.55 -26.39
CA SER A 648 17.32 -12.77 -27.19
C SER A 648 16.02 -13.14 -27.95
N GLY A 649 16.08 -14.02 -28.95
CA GLY A 649 14.90 -14.46 -29.71
C GLY A 649 14.36 -13.46 -30.75
N CYS A 650 14.46 -12.16 -30.49
CA CYS A 650 14.12 -11.11 -31.46
C CYS A 650 15.01 -11.15 -32.71
N HIS A 651 14.42 -10.97 -33.91
CA HIS A 651 15.17 -10.99 -35.16
C HIS A 651 16.04 -9.72 -35.32
N PRO A 652 17.24 -9.78 -35.92
CA PRO A 652 18.20 -8.66 -35.85
C PRO A 652 17.71 -7.32 -36.43
N ASP A 653 16.84 -7.32 -37.44
CA ASP A 653 16.21 -6.11 -38.00
C ASP A 653 15.21 -5.48 -37.01
N GLN A 654 14.49 -6.31 -36.25
CA GLN A 654 13.56 -5.88 -35.19
C GLN A 654 14.33 -5.31 -34.00
N ILE A 655 15.45 -5.93 -33.61
CA ILE A 655 16.37 -5.39 -32.61
C ILE A 655 16.97 -4.06 -33.10
N GLN A 656 17.31 -3.96 -34.39
CA GLN A 656 17.79 -2.72 -34.99
C GLN A 656 16.69 -1.65 -34.99
N ALA A 657 15.44 -1.98 -35.31
CA ALA A 657 14.31 -1.07 -35.24
C ALA A 657 14.02 -0.60 -33.81
N LEU A 658 14.09 -1.47 -32.80
CA LEU A 658 13.97 -1.08 -31.37
C LEU A 658 15.11 -0.16 -30.91
N LYS A 659 16.35 -0.39 -31.38
CA LYS A 659 17.50 0.48 -31.09
C LYS A 659 17.41 1.81 -31.83
N GLN A 660 16.90 1.83 -33.06
CA GLN A 660 16.59 3.06 -33.78
C GLN A 660 15.48 3.83 -33.07
N PHE A 661 14.41 3.14 -32.64
CA PHE A 661 13.29 3.73 -31.92
C PHE A 661 13.77 4.37 -30.62
N LYS A 662 14.62 3.72 -29.82
CA LYS A 662 15.28 4.36 -28.66
C LYS A 662 15.98 5.66 -29.06
N ASN A 663 16.82 5.59 -30.09
CA ASN A 663 17.71 6.68 -30.50
C ASN A 663 16.98 7.82 -31.24
N GLU A 664 15.67 7.72 -31.47
CA GLU A 664 14.83 8.82 -31.96
C GLU A 664 14.44 9.82 -30.85
N PHE A 665 14.62 9.45 -29.58
CA PHE A 665 14.20 10.20 -28.40
C PHE A 665 15.37 10.45 -27.43
N ASP A 666 15.20 11.50 -26.62
CA ASP A 666 15.99 11.69 -25.41
C ASP A 666 15.60 10.61 -24.39
N SER A 667 16.59 9.90 -23.86
CA SER A 667 16.40 8.80 -22.90
C SER A 667 17.26 8.95 -21.65
N ARG A 668 17.68 10.19 -21.34
CA ARG A 668 18.59 10.50 -20.22
C ARG A 668 17.96 10.33 -18.83
N ASN A 669 16.63 10.23 -18.75
CA ASN A 669 15.89 9.88 -17.53
C ASN A 669 15.73 8.35 -17.34
N CYS A 670 16.05 7.52 -18.34
CA CYS A 670 15.97 6.07 -18.21
C CYS A 670 17.16 5.53 -17.41
N ASN A 671 16.91 4.65 -16.43
CA ASN A 671 17.97 3.77 -15.93
C ASN A 671 18.50 2.89 -17.09
N GLN A 672 19.83 2.80 -17.24
CA GLN A 672 20.44 2.25 -18.45
C GLN A 672 20.21 0.74 -18.64
N THR A 673 19.82 0.02 -17.57
CA THR A 673 19.52 -1.42 -17.59
C THR A 673 18.11 -1.77 -18.05
N ASP A 674 17.15 -0.84 -18.04
CA ASP A 674 15.74 -1.25 -17.98
C ASP A 674 14.99 -1.16 -19.31
N TYR A 675 15.58 -0.49 -20.30
CA TYR A 675 14.94 -0.13 -21.57
C TYR A 675 14.35 -1.31 -22.38
N LEU A 676 14.85 -2.53 -22.17
CA LEU A 676 14.49 -3.70 -22.97
C LEU A 676 13.80 -4.81 -22.15
N ASN A 677 13.54 -4.59 -20.86
CA ASN A 677 12.96 -5.62 -19.99
C ASN A 677 11.45 -5.86 -20.24
N GLY A 678 10.76 -4.93 -20.92
CA GLY A 678 9.38 -5.08 -21.39
C GLY A 678 9.23 -5.34 -22.90
N VAL A 679 10.30 -5.71 -23.60
CA VAL A 679 10.26 -6.11 -25.02
C VAL A 679 9.99 -7.61 -25.13
N GLN A 680 9.04 -8.01 -25.99
CA GLN A 680 8.88 -9.43 -26.37
C GLN A 680 8.61 -9.62 -27.86
N CYS A 681 9.21 -10.66 -28.42
CA CYS A 681 9.10 -11.06 -29.81
C CYS A 681 8.36 -12.39 -29.97
N ASP A 682 7.66 -12.55 -31.08
CA ASP A 682 7.01 -13.79 -31.50
C ASP A 682 8.07 -14.86 -31.83
N ASN A 683 8.12 -15.93 -31.04
CA ASN A 683 9.17 -16.95 -31.13
C ASN A 683 9.25 -17.69 -32.48
N ALA A 684 8.22 -17.59 -33.33
CA ALA A 684 8.18 -18.27 -34.63
C ALA A 684 8.64 -17.37 -35.78
N THR A 685 8.53 -16.05 -35.64
CA THR A 685 8.88 -15.06 -36.67
C THR A 685 9.97 -14.09 -36.25
N GLY A 686 10.33 -14.06 -34.96
CA GLY A 686 11.25 -13.10 -34.34
C GLY A 686 10.76 -11.64 -34.33
N ALA A 687 9.51 -11.40 -34.73
CA ALA A 687 8.91 -10.06 -34.85
C ALA A 687 8.38 -9.55 -33.50
N VAL A 688 8.57 -8.26 -33.18
CA VAL A 688 8.10 -7.70 -31.89
C VAL A 688 6.57 -7.76 -31.81
N THR A 689 6.04 -8.34 -30.74
CA THR A 689 4.60 -8.46 -30.46
C THR A 689 4.17 -7.69 -29.22
N GLU A 690 5.09 -7.50 -28.27
CA GLU A 690 4.86 -6.72 -27.05
C GLU A 690 6.00 -5.73 -26.87
N LEU A 691 5.65 -4.47 -26.63
CA LEU A 691 6.59 -3.41 -26.30
C LEU A 691 6.01 -2.59 -25.15
N GLN A 692 6.48 -2.88 -23.95
CA GLN A 692 6.33 -2.03 -22.78
C GLN A 692 7.67 -1.36 -22.50
N LEU A 693 7.69 -0.03 -22.46
CA LEU A 693 8.85 0.73 -22.00
C LEU A 693 8.69 1.18 -20.54
N PRO A 694 9.79 1.47 -19.83
CA PRO A 694 9.71 2.03 -18.48
C PRO A 694 8.99 3.39 -18.47
N SER A 695 8.27 3.69 -17.38
CA SER A 695 7.74 5.02 -17.10
C SER A 695 8.87 6.05 -16.94
N GLY A 696 8.60 7.32 -17.28
CA GLY A 696 9.51 8.46 -17.14
C GLY A 696 10.69 8.51 -18.12
N CYS A 697 10.81 7.53 -19.03
CA CYS A 697 12.05 7.21 -19.74
C CYS A 697 12.30 8.06 -20.99
N LEU A 698 11.38 8.06 -21.96
CA LEU A 698 11.51 8.74 -23.25
C LEU A 698 10.97 10.17 -23.24
N THR A 699 11.70 11.08 -23.86
CA THR A 699 11.27 12.46 -24.17
C THR A 699 11.50 12.81 -25.64
N GLY A 700 10.52 13.40 -26.33
CA GLY A 700 10.69 13.92 -27.70
C GLY A 700 9.46 13.81 -28.60
N VAL A 701 9.63 13.89 -29.92
CA VAL A 701 8.51 13.87 -30.89
C VAL A 701 8.42 12.53 -31.62
N LEU A 702 7.29 11.83 -31.48
CA LEU A 702 7.02 10.56 -32.19
C LEU A 702 6.66 10.85 -33.65
N LYS A 703 7.68 10.80 -34.52
CA LYS A 703 7.55 11.18 -35.93
C LYS A 703 6.78 10.12 -36.73
N PRO A 704 6.04 10.50 -37.79
CA PRO A 704 5.37 9.55 -38.70
C PRO A 704 6.29 8.49 -39.32
N ASN A 705 7.57 8.81 -39.54
CA ASN A 705 8.58 7.89 -40.05
C ASN A 705 9.35 7.14 -38.94
N SER A 706 8.83 7.12 -37.70
CA SER A 706 9.43 6.42 -36.57
C SER A 706 9.57 4.92 -36.85
N SER A 707 10.70 4.35 -36.45
CA SER A 707 11.00 2.93 -36.62
C SER A 707 10.06 2.00 -35.84
N LEU A 708 9.30 2.52 -34.86
CA LEU A 708 8.14 1.85 -34.23
C LEU A 708 7.17 1.26 -35.26
N PHE A 709 6.87 1.99 -36.33
CA PHE A 709 5.88 1.57 -37.33
C PHE A 709 6.38 0.49 -38.31
N HIS A 710 7.65 0.06 -38.17
CA HIS A 710 8.16 -1.17 -38.80
C HIS A 710 7.83 -2.43 -37.98
N LEU A 711 7.52 -2.30 -36.69
CA LEU A 711 7.16 -3.41 -35.79
C LEU A 711 5.70 -3.86 -35.99
N ARG A 712 5.31 -4.13 -37.26
CA ARG A 712 3.92 -4.36 -37.72
C ARG A 712 3.21 -5.58 -37.10
N HIS A 713 3.90 -6.33 -36.26
CA HIS A 713 3.37 -7.51 -35.56
C HIS A 713 2.93 -7.19 -34.12
N LEU A 714 3.18 -5.96 -33.63
CA LEU A 714 2.76 -5.49 -32.31
C LEU A 714 1.26 -5.75 -32.05
N ARG A 715 1.00 -6.33 -30.88
CA ARG A 715 -0.32 -6.58 -30.29
C ARG A 715 -0.52 -5.78 -29.00
N HIS A 716 0.50 -5.72 -28.16
CA HIS A 716 0.50 -4.91 -26.94
C HIS A 716 1.57 -3.83 -27.07
N LEU A 717 1.15 -2.57 -26.97
CA LEU A 717 2.04 -1.42 -26.98
C LEU A 717 1.70 -0.52 -25.80
N ASN A 718 2.61 -0.46 -24.84
CA ASN A 718 2.53 0.41 -23.68
C ASN A 718 3.73 1.35 -23.68
N LEU A 719 3.46 2.61 -24.04
CA LEU A 719 4.41 3.72 -23.97
C LEU A 719 3.96 4.74 -22.90
N SER A 720 3.09 4.35 -21.97
CA SER A 720 2.50 5.27 -20.98
C SER A 720 3.54 5.91 -20.07
N HIS A 721 3.18 7.04 -19.45
CA HIS A 721 4.00 7.75 -18.46
C HIS A 721 5.37 8.22 -18.97
N ASN A 722 5.52 8.36 -20.30
CA ASN A 722 6.70 8.95 -20.94
C ASN A 722 6.40 10.43 -21.28
N ASN A 723 7.17 11.07 -22.17
CA ASN A 723 7.06 12.52 -22.38
C ASN A 723 7.19 12.90 -23.87
N PHE A 724 6.21 12.51 -24.69
CA PHE A 724 6.19 12.78 -26.12
C PHE A 724 5.78 14.23 -26.49
N THR A 725 6.46 15.20 -25.86
CA THR A 725 6.20 16.64 -25.95
C THR A 725 5.96 17.12 -27.38
N SER A 726 4.85 17.83 -27.60
CA SER A 726 4.50 18.43 -28.90
C SER A 726 4.35 17.44 -30.06
N SER A 727 4.27 16.13 -29.79
CA SER A 727 3.95 15.13 -30.80
C SER A 727 2.45 15.07 -31.03
N SER A 728 2.02 15.13 -32.29
CA SER A 728 0.73 14.54 -32.64
C SER A 728 0.83 13.02 -32.68
N LEU A 729 -0.30 12.32 -32.57
CA LEU A 729 -0.38 10.89 -32.83
C LEU A 729 -0.26 10.63 -34.34
N PRO A 730 0.74 9.88 -34.84
CA PRO A 730 0.86 9.62 -36.26
C PRO A 730 -0.26 8.71 -36.80
N SER A 731 -0.62 8.91 -38.07
CA SER A 731 -1.59 8.05 -38.76
C SER A 731 -1.09 6.60 -38.94
N GLU A 732 0.22 6.46 -38.89
CA GLU A 732 1.04 5.28 -39.10
C GLU A 732 0.92 4.26 -37.97
N PHE A 733 0.32 4.62 -36.83
CA PHE A 733 -0.23 3.65 -35.87
C PHE A 733 -1.17 2.64 -36.56
N SER A 734 -1.90 3.04 -37.60
CA SER A 734 -2.75 2.13 -38.39
C SER A 734 -2.00 1.05 -39.19
N ASN A 735 -0.67 1.14 -39.30
CA ASN A 735 0.17 0.06 -39.81
C ASN A 735 0.33 -1.08 -38.80
N LEU A 736 0.17 -0.79 -37.51
CA LEU A 736 0.18 -1.76 -36.41
C LEU A 736 -1.20 -2.43 -36.27
N SER A 737 -1.73 -2.93 -37.39
CA SER A 737 -3.12 -3.42 -37.56
C SER A 737 -3.50 -4.66 -36.73
N ARG A 738 -2.57 -5.15 -35.90
CA ARG A 738 -2.73 -6.26 -34.95
C ARG A 738 -2.80 -5.82 -33.49
N LEU A 739 -2.77 -4.50 -33.20
CA LEU A 739 -2.89 -4.01 -31.82
C LEU A 739 -4.21 -4.45 -31.18
N GLU A 740 -4.06 -5.12 -30.04
CA GLU A 740 -5.10 -5.60 -29.12
C GLU A 740 -5.15 -4.69 -27.87
N VAL A 741 -3.98 -4.21 -27.41
CA VAL A 741 -3.85 -3.21 -26.33
C VAL A 741 -2.95 -2.07 -26.78
N LEU A 742 -3.43 -0.83 -26.65
CA LEU A 742 -2.65 0.39 -26.85
C LEU A 742 -2.82 1.31 -25.65
N SER A 743 -1.75 1.51 -24.88
CA SER A 743 -1.68 2.51 -23.82
C SER A 743 -0.60 3.54 -24.16
N LEU A 744 -1.04 4.79 -24.32
CA LEU A 744 -0.23 5.97 -24.57
C LEU A 744 -0.54 7.06 -23.54
N SER A 745 -1.03 6.69 -22.36
CA SER A 745 -1.44 7.63 -21.30
C SER A 745 -0.27 8.41 -20.70
N SER A 746 -0.55 9.56 -20.09
CA SER A 746 0.43 10.37 -19.36
C SER A 746 1.66 10.71 -20.22
N ASN A 747 1.45 11.36 -21.38
CA ASN A 747 2.49 11.51 -22.41
C ASN A 747 2.60 12.87 -23.12
N SER A 748 1.72 13.84 -22.84
CA SER A 748 1.69 15.16 -23.52
C SER A 748 1.50 15.13 -25.06
N PHE A 749 0.86 14.10 -25.62
CA PHE A 749 0.46 14.08 -27.03
C PHE A 749 -0.58 15.17 -27.34
N ILE A 750 -0.42 15.89 -28.45
CA ILE A 750 -1.27 17.02 -28.88
C ILE A 750 -2.08 16.69 -30.16
N GLY A 751 -3.03 17.57 -30.51
CA GLY A 751 -3.76 17.47 -31.79
C GLY A 751 -4.80 16.35 -31.80
N GLN A 752 -5.31 15.96 -32.96
CA GLN A 752 -6.44 15.03 -33.07
C GLN A 752 -5.97 13.57 -33.21
N VAL A 753 -6.73 12.62 -32.66
CA VAL A 753 -6.54 11.19 -32.93
C VAL A 753 -6.86 10.93 -34.41
N PRO A 754 -5.92 10.38 -35.22
CA PRO A 754 -6.15 10.16 -36.65
C PRO A 754 -7.32 9.21 -36.91
N SER A 755 -8.21 9.56 -37.84
CA SER A 755 -9.37 8.72 -38.23
C SER A 755 -8.98 7.30 -38.66
N LEU A 756 -7.74 7.12 -39.13
CA LEU A 756 -7.14 5.83 -39.47
C LEU A 756 -6.97 4.86 -38.27
N PHE A 757 -7.04 5.32 -37.02
CA PHE A 757 -7.12 4.45 -35.83
C PHE A 757 -8.34 3.52 -35.89
N SER A 758 -9.41 3.88 -36.61
CA SER A 758 -10.57 2.99 -36.84
C SER A 758 -10.23 1.68 -37.58
N LYS A 759 -9.04 1.55 -38.17
CA LYS A 759 -8.51 0.30 -38.74
C LYS A 759 -7.98 -0.69 -37.70
N LEU A 760 -7.75 -0.26 -36.45
CA LEU A 760 -7.21 -1.08 -35.36
C LEU A 760 -8.29 -1.97 -34.74
N THR A 761 -9.06 -2.69 -35.56
CA THR A 761 -10.27 -3.45 -35.18
C THR A 761 -10.02 -4.66 -34.26
N TRP A 762 -8.78 -4.86 -33.82
CA TRP A 762 -8.39 -5.84 -32.80
C TRP A 762 -8.31 -5.25 -31.39
N LEU A 763 -8.32 -3.92 -31.23
CA LEU A 763 -8.23 -3.26 -29.92
C LEU A 763 -9.36 -3.69 -28.97
N ASN A 764 -8.97 -4.26 -27.84
CA ASN A 764 -9.81 -4.52 -26.68
C ASN A 764 -9.58 -3.48 -25.56
N GLN A 765 -8.41 -2.84 -25.52
CA GLN A 765 -8.10 -1.73 -24.62
C GLN A 765 -7.41 -0.60 -25.38
N LEU A 766 -7.98 0.60 -25.27
CA LEU A 766 -7.38 1.85 -25.73
C LEU A 766 -7.35 2.84 -24.56
N ASP A 767 -6.15 3.26 -24.19
CA ASP A 767 -5.89 4.20 -23.12
C ASP A 767 -5.01 5.34 -23.65
N LEU A 768 -5.60 6.52 -23.74
CA LEU A 768 -4.95 7.77 -24.17
C LEU A 768 -5.04 8.85 -23.08
N SER A 769 -5.32 8.47 -21.83
CA SER A 769 -5.57 9.38 -20.71
C SER A 769 -4.39 10.31 -20.40
N HIS A 770 -4.62 11.44 -19.71
CA HIS A 770 -3.56 12.39 -19.32
C HIS A 770 -2.68 12.86 -20.51
N ASN A 771 -3.32 13.43 -21.52
CA ASN A 771 -2.67 13.99 -22.71
C ASN A 771 -3.31 15.35 -23.08
N GLN A 772 -2.98 15.89 -24.24
CA GLN A 772 -3.49 17.17 -24.76
C GLN A 772 -4.24 16.95 -26.10
N LEU A 773 -4.88 15.78 -26.25
CA LEU A 773 -5.55 15.37 -27.49
C LEU A 773 -6.88 16.10 -27.66
N THR A 774 -7.23 16.45 -28.89
CA THR A 774 -8.30 17.38 -29.26
C THR A 774 -9.27 16.78 -30.29
N GLY A 775 -10.39 17.46 -30.51
CA GLY A 775 -11.40 17.08 -31.51
C GLY A 775 -12.27 15.92 -31.05
N SER A 776 -12.91 15.21 -31.98
CA SER A 776 -13.87 14.15 -31.64
C SER A 776 -13.27 12.74 -31.73
N PHE A 777 -13.50 11.91 -30.70
CA PHE A 777 -13.11 10.50 -30.65
C PHE A 777 -14.05 9.55 -31.41
N GLN A 778 -14.98 10.08 -32.22
CA GLN A 778 -16.05 9.34 -32.92
C GLN A 778 -15.58 8.09 -33.70
N LEU A 779 -14.33 8.06 -34.14
CA LEU A 779 -13.67 6.93 -34.82
C LEU A 779 -13.67 5.60 -34.02
N VAL A 780 -13.82 5.64 -32.68
CA VAL A 780 -13.79 4.41 -31.86
C VAL A 780 -15.03 3.51 -32.05
N GLN A 781 -16.09 4.01 -32.68
CA GLN A 781 -17.31 3.23 -32.96
C GLN A 781 -17.04 1.95 -33.78
N ASN A 782 -16.01 1.97 -34.63
CA ASN A 782 -15.62 0.82 -35.45
C ASN A 782 -14.75 -0.20 -34.70
N LEU A 783 -14.30 0.13 -33.47
CA LEU A 783 -13.50 -0.74 -32.61
C LEU A 783 -14.43 -1.66 -31.81
N THR A 784 -15.18 -2.51 -32.50
CA THR A 784 -16.29 -3.28 -31.90
C THR A 784 -15.89 -4.30 -30.84
N LYS A 785 -14.58 -4.55 -30.65
CA LYS A 785 -14.00 -5.39 -29.58
C LYS A 785 -13.63 -4.63 -28.31
N LEU A 786 -13.70 -3.30 -28.32
CA LEU A 786 -13.22 -2.44 -27.24
C LEU A 786 -13.99 -2.69 -25.95
N SER A 787 -13.28 -3.06 -24.88
CA SER A 787 -13.83 -3.34 -23.55
C SER A 787 -13.44 -2.29 -22.51
N ILE A 788 -12.26 -1.69 -22.65
CA ILE A 788 -11.79 -0.56 -21.86
C ILE A 788 -11.44 0.58 -22.82
N LEU A 789 -12.10 1.72 -22.64
CA LEU A 789 -11.73 2.98 -23.26
C LEU A 789 -11.47 4.02 -22.16
N ASP A 790 -10.26 4.56 -22.14
CA ASP A 790 -9.89 5.67 -21.27
C ASP A 790 -9.33 6.82 -22.13
N LEU A 791 -10.04 7.95 -22.12
CA LEU A 791 -9.65 9.20 -22.79
C LEU A 791 -9.63 10.37 -21.79
N SER A 792 -9.58 10.08 -20.49
CA SER A 792 -9.67 11.08 -19.42
C SER A 792 -8.51 12.09 -19.45
N TYR A 793 -8.67 13.25 -18.82
CA TYR A 793 -7.65 14.31 -18.75
C TYR A 793 -7.06 14.67 -20.12
N ASN A 794 -7.90 15.22 -20.99
CA ASN A 794 -7.57 15.57 -22.38
C ASN A 794 -8.36 16.84 -22.81
N HIS A 795 -8.38 17.12 -24.11
CA HIS A 795 -9.07 18.27 -24.72
C HIS A 795 -10.06 17.81 -25.81
N PHE A 796 -10.59 16.58 -25.73
CA PHE A 796 -11.58 16.08 -26.67
C PHE A 796 -12.87 16.90 -26.56
N SER A 797 -13.61 17.02 -27.66
CA SER A 797 -14.82 17.84 -27.75
C SER A 797 -15.87 17.27 -28.71
N GLY A 798 -17.10 17.79 -28.59
CA GLY A 798 -18.28 17.28 -29.28
C GLY A 798 -19.03 16.23 -28.47
N ALA A 799 -20.04 15.61 -29.10
CA ALA A 799 -20.97 14.70 -28.44
C ALA A 799 -20.46 13.26 -28.31
N ILE A 800 -20.88 12.59 -27.24
CA ILE A 800 -20.74 11.14 -27.05
C ILE A 800 -21.76 10.44 -27.96
N PRO A 801 -21.35 9.57 -28.90
CA PRO A 801 -22.28 8.89 -29.78
C PRO A 801 -22.96 7.73 -29.03
N SER A 802 -24.28 7.58 -29.24
CA SER A 802 -25.11 6.52 -28.68
C SER A 802 -24.58 5.11 -28.99
N SER A 803 -24.03 4.94 -30.18
CA SER A 803 -23.35 3.73 -30.66
C SER A 803 -22.17 3.29 -29.77
N LEU A 804 -21.38 4.22 -29.22
CA LEU A 804 -20.27 3.90 -28.30
C LEU A 804 -20.79 3.28 -27.00
N LEU A 805 -21.84 3.88 -26.43
CA LEU A 805 -22.47 3.37 -25.20
C LEU A 805 -23.16 2.01 -25.42
N SER A 806 -23.50 1.68 -26.66
CA SER A 806 -24.03 0.36 -27.07
C SER A 806 -22.97 -0.65 -27.54
N LEU A 807 -21.65 -0.35 -27.45
CA LEU A 807 -20.63 -1.32 -27.86
C LEU A 807 -20.73 -2.61 -27.01
N PRO A 808 -20.74 -3.79 -27.65
CA PRO A 808 -21.17 -5.03 -26.99
C PRO A 808 -20.23 -5.51 -25.89
N PHE A 809 -18.95 -5.12 -25.93
CA PHE A 809 -17.94 -5.52 -24.95
C PHE A 809 -17.48 -4.39 -24.03
N LEU A 810 -17.92 -3.14 -24.24
CA LEU A 810 -17.45 -1.98 -23.48
C LEU A 810 -17.96 -2.04 -22.04
N THR A 811 -17.05 -2.24 -21.08
CA THR A 811 -17.35 -2.36 -19.65
C THR A 811 -16.85 -1.18 -18.83
N ARG A 812 -15.75 -0.53 -19.25
CA ARG A 812 -15.26 0.74 -18.71
C ARG A 812 -15.16 1.78 -19.81
N LEU A 813 -15.75 2.95 -19.55
CA LEU A 813 -15.59 4.16 -20.33
C LEU A 813 -15.27 5.31 -19.37
N ASP A 814 -14.07 5.88 -19.47
CA ASP A 814 -13.70 7.13 -18.80
C ASP A 814 -13.43 8.22 -19.85
N LEU A 815 -14.16 9.32 -19.73
CA LEU A 815 -14.09 10.53 -20.55
C LEU A 815 -14.00 11.79 -19.67
N SER A 816 -13.63 11.65 -18.39
CA SER A 816 -13.54 12.76 -17.44
C SER A 816 -12.48 13.79 -17.84
N GLU A 817 -12.58 15.02 -17.32
CA GLU A 817 -11.61 16.11 -17.52
C GLU A 817 -11.35 16.38 -19.01
N ASN A 818 -12.40 16.79 -19.72
CA ASN A 818 -12.43 17.02 -21.16
C ASN A 818 -13.40 18.17 -21.53
N TYR A 819 -13.50 18.50 -22.83
CA TYR A 819 -14.39 19.55 -23.34
C TYR A 819 -15.59 18.98 -24.12
N LEU A 820 -16.18 17.87 -23.66
CA LEU A 820 -17.31 17.23 -24.34
C LEU A 820 -18.60 18.04 -24.18
N THR A 821 -19.40 18.08 -25.25
CA THR A 821 -20.59 18.95 -25.39
C THR A 821 -21.79 18.21 -25.98
N GLY A 822 -22.92 18.90 -26.19
CA GLY A 822 -24.10 18.34 -26.84
C GLY A 822 -24.91 17.37 -25.96
N SER A 823 -25.64 16.46 -26.60
CA SER A 823 -26.58 15.51 -26.00
C SER A 823 -26.24 14.06 -26.37
N ILE A 824 -26.74 13.10 -25.59
CA ILE A 824 -26.71 11.67 -25.92
C ILE A 824 -28.08 11.29 -26.51
N GLU A 825 -28.13 10.47 -27.55
CA GLU A 825 -29.39 9.97 -28.12
C GLU A 825 -29.96 8.78 -27.32
N VAL A 826 -31.26 8.50 -27.49
CA VAL A 826 -31.93 7.38 -26.80
C VAL A 826 -31.34 6.04 -27.23
N LEU A 827 -30.97 5.22 -26.25
CA LEU A 827 -30.30 3.93 -26.46
C LEU A 827 -31.31 2.85 -26.84
N ASN A 828 -31.30 2.44 -28.10
CA ASN A 828 -32.16 1.38 -28.65
C ASN A 828 -31.58 -0.05 -28.48
N SER A 829 -30.56 -0.24 -27.63
CA SER A 829 -29.84 -1.51 -27.47
C SER A 829 -29.21 -1.64 -26.07
N SER A 830 -29.05 -2.86 -25.60
CA SER A 830 -28.52 -3.18 -24.26
C SER A 830 -27.02 -2.85 -24.16
N SER A 831 -26.63 -2.07 -23.15
CA SER A 831 -25.23 -1.73 -22.87
C SER A 831 -24.57 -2.70 -21.89
N SER A 832 -23.33 -3.08 -22.18
CA SER A 832 -22.46 -3.85 -21.28
C SER A 832 -21.75 -2.98 -20.23
N LEU A 833 -21.97 -1.66 -20.23
CA LEU A 833 -21.17 -0.71 -19.47
C LEU A 833 -21.39 -0.83 -17.96
N ARG A 834 -20.29 -0.98 -17.20
CA ARG A 834 -20.29 -1.15 -15.74
C ARG A 834 -19.66 0.03 -15.00
N HIS A 835 -18.79 0.77 -15.67
CA HIS A 835 -18.14 1.97 -15.17
C HIS A 835 -18.24 3.06 -16.23
N LEU A 836 -18.88 4.17 -15.87
CA LEU A 836 -18.96 5.39 -16.67
C LEU A 836 -18.47 6.56 -15.83
N SER A 837 -17.48 7.28 -16.35
CA SER A 837 -16.94 8.50 -15.78
C SER A 837 -16.94 9.59 -16.85
N LEU A 838 -17.62 10.70 -16.55
CA LEU A 838 -17.83 11.85 -17.45
C LEU A 838 -17.51 13.18 -16.76
N SER A 839 -16.94 13.16 -15.55
CA SER A 839 -16.80 14.35 -14.71
C SER A 839 -15.96 15.45 -15.36
N HIS A 840 -16.14 16.71 -14.93
CA HIS A 840 -15.45 17.88 -15.49
C HIS A 840 -15.57 17.97 -17.03
N ASN A 841 -16.80 18.20 -17.51
CA ASN A 841 -17.15 18.31 -18.94
C ASN A 841 -18.24 19.39 -19.17
N HIS A 842 -18.66 19.65 -20.42
CA HIS A 842 -19.46 20.81 -20.81
C HIS A 842 -20.74 20.45 -21.61
N PHE A 843 -21.52 19.48 -21.14
CA PHE A 843 -22.71 18.98 -21.84
C PHE A 843 -23.89 19.97 -21.86
N GLU A 844 -23.96 20.80 -22.89
CA GLU A 844 -25.07 21.74 -23.12
C GLU A 844 -26.44 21.05 -23.30
N GLY A 845 -26.48 19.78 -23.74
CA GLY A 845 -27.68 19.03 -24.09
C GLY A 845 -28.02 17.87 -23.14
N GLN A 846 -29.20 17.28 -23.33
CA GLN A 846 -29.69 16.21 -22.45
C GLN A 846 -28.84 14.94 -22.56
N ILE A 847 -28.27 14.50 -21.43
CA ILE A 847 -27.46 13.26 -21.34
C ILE A 847 -28.02 12.25 -20.32
N LEU A 848 -28.79 12.72 -19.33
CA LEU A 848 -29.12 11.94 -18.14
C LEU A 848 -30.20 10.86 -18.40
N GLU A 849 -31.19 11.15 -19.24
CA GLU A 849 -32.23 10.17 -19.64
C GLU A 849 -31.59 8.95 -20.33
N PRO A 850 -30.73 9.08 -21.37
CA PRO A 850 -29.94 7.98 -21.90
C PRO A 850 -29.10 7.24 -20.85
N ILE A 851 -28.38 7.96 -19.98
CA ILE A 851 -27.54 7.34 -18.93
C ILE A 851 -28.38 6.53 -17.93
N SER A 852 -29.61 6.96 -17.63
CA SER A 852 -30.52 6.23 -16.73
C SER A 852 -30.97 4.86 -17.28
N ASN A 853 -30.82 4.61 -18.58
CA ASN A 853 -31.09 3.32 -19.20
C ASN A 853 -29.90 2.35 -19.13
N LEU A 854 -28.72 2.81 -18.68
CA LEU A 854 -27.52 1.99 -18.49
C LEU A 854 -27.58 1.19 -17.16
N ILE A 855 -28.63 0.38 -17.00
CA ILE A 855 -28.96 -0.37 -15.77
C ILE A 855 -27.86 -1.35 -15.27
N THR A 856 -26.86 -1.61 -16.12
CA THR A 856 -25.65 -2.40 -15.88
C THR A 856 -24.55 -1.66 -15.12
N LEU A 857 -24.65 -0.33 -14.95
CA LEU A 857 -23.68 0.50 -14.25
C LEU A 857 -23.56 0.15 -12.76
N LYS A 858 -22.31 -0.05 -12.31
CA LYS A 858 -21.87 -0.13 -10.91
C LYS A 858 -21.16 1.13 -10.44
N PHE A 859 -20.58 1.91 -11.36
CA PHE A 859 -19.95 3.21 -11.08
C PHE A 859 -20.46 4.25 -12.07
N LEU A 860 -20.90 5.40 -11.56
CA LEU A 860 -21.25 6.58 -12.33
C LEU A 860 -20.64 7.82 -11.66
N ASP A 861 -19.67 8.45 -12.34
CA ASP A 861 -19.23 9.81 -12.03
C ASP A 861 -19.68 10.77 -13.12
N ILE A 862 -20.42 11.78 -12.68
CA ILE A 862 -20.99 12.88 -13.44
C ILE A 862 -20.88 14.16 -12.59
N SER A 863 -19.76 14.33 -11.89
CA SER A 863 -19.45 15.55 -11.14
C SER A 863 -18.94 16.69 -12.02
N PHE A 864 -19.15 17.93 -11.57
CA PHE A 864 -18.69 19.16 -12.23
C PHE A 864 -19.06 19.26 -13.71
N LEU A 865 -20.26 18.80 -14.09
CA LEU A 865 -20.76 18.99 -15.44
C LEU A 865 -21.31 20.41 -15.58
N ASN A 866 -20.72 21.18 -16.50
CA ASN A 866 -21.16 22.52 -16.85
C ASN A 866 -22.39 22.48 -17.78
N ILE A 867 -23.49 21.90 -17.28
CA ILE A 867 -24.73 21.67 -18.03
C ILE A 867 -25.71 22.86 -17.94
N SER A 868 -26.44 23.11 -19.03
CA SER A 868 -27.36 24.24 -19.19
C SER A 868 -28.69 24.09 -18.42
N TYR A 869 -29.05 22.85 -18.06
CA TYR A 869 -30.28 22.45 -17.38
C TYR A 869 -29.93 21.73 -16.07
N PRO A 870 -30.79 21.78 -15.05
CA PRO A 870 -30.43 21.24 -13.74
C PRO A 870 -30.76 19.74 -13.57
N ILE A 871 -29.92 19.00 -12.84
CA ILE A 871 -30.06 17.55 -12.59
C ILE A 871 -31.27 17.27 -11.66
N ASP A 872 -32.15 16.33 -12.05
CA ASP A 872 -33.10 15.67 -11.12
C ASP A 872 -32.60 14.26 -10.77
N ILE A 873 -32.14 14.08 -9.53
CA ILE A 873 -31.58 12.81 -9.02
C ILE A 873 -32.57 11.63 -9.15
N LYS A 874 -33.90 11.87 -9.20
CA LYS A 874 -34.90 10.80 -9.35
C LYS A 874 -34.58 9.86 -10.51
N ILE A 875 -33.97 10.39 -11.56
CA ILE A 875 -33.63 9.68 -12.80
C ILE A 875 -32.71 8.47 -12.54
N PHE A 876 -31.80 8.55 -11.57
CA PHE A 876 -30.86 7.46 -11.26
C PHE A 876 -31.48 6.33 -10.43
N SER A 877 -32.77 6.42 -10.05
CA SER A 877 -33.45 5.34 -9.32
C SER A 877 -33.74 4.10 -10.18
N SER A 878 -33.56 4.18 -11.51
CA SER A 878 -33.49 3.04 -12.43
C SER A 878 -32.21 2.21 -12.27
N LEU A 879 -31.10 2.84 -11.87
CA LEU A 879 -29.75 2.27 -11.82
C LEU A 879 -29.56 1.40 -10.56
N LYS A 880 -30.33 0.32 -10.45
CA LYS A 880 -30.36 -0.56 -9.27
C LYS A 880 -29.05 -1.31 -9.00
N SER A 881 -28.13 -1.35 -9.97
CA SER A 881 -26.81 -1.98 -9.83
C SER A 881 -25.74 -1.03 -9.26
N LEU A 882 -26.08 0.25 -9.02
CA LEU A 882 -25.10 1.32 -8.81
C LEU A 882 -24.48 1.28 -7.40
N LEU A 883 -23.16 1.05 -7.34
CA LEU A 883 -22.37 1.01 -6.10
C LEU A 883 -21.74 2.36 -5.77
N LYS A 884 -21.41 3.20 -6.76
CA LYS A 884 -20.90 4.56 -6.53
C LYS A 884 -21.59 5.56 -7.46
N LEU A 885 -22.09 6.65 -6.87
CA LEU A 885 -22.70 7.79 -7.54
C LEU A 885 -21.97 9.06 -7.10
N VAL A 886 -21.24 9.67 -8.03
CA VAL A 886 -20.52 10.93 -7.81
C VAL A 886 -21.20 12.02 -8.64
N LEU A 887 -21.73 13.01 -7.94
CA LEU A 887 -22.58 14.09 -8.46
C LEU A 887 -22.12 15.46 -7.95
N SER A 888 -20.89 15.55 -7.41
CA SER A 888 -20.31 16.76 -6.84
C SER A 888 -20.32 17.94 -7.83
N GLY A 889 -20.45 19.17 -7.35
CA GLY A 889 -20.18 20.36 -8.17
C GLY A 889 -21.18 20.72 -9.29
N ASN A 890 -22.42 20.20 -9.26
CA ASN A 890 -23.41 20.38 -10.33
C ASN A 890 -24.48 21.45 -10.04
N SER A 891 -25.22 21.82 -11.09
CA SER A 891 -26.50 22.55 -10.97
C SER A 891 -27.67 21.58 -10.81
N ILE A 892 -28.44 21.73 -9.73
CA ILE A 892 -29.51 20.77 -9.32
C ILE A 892 -30.91 21.37 -9.43
N SER A 893 -31.90 20.51 -9.67
CA SER A 893 -33.31 20.81 -10.04
C SER A 893 -34.01 21.84 -9.12
N SER A 894 -35.08 22.42 -9.64
CA SER A 894 -35.81 23.57 -9.07
C SER A 894 -36.31 23.38 -7.64
N THR A 895 -36.55 22.14 -7.19
CA THR A 895 -36.90 21.83 -5.80
C THR A 895 -35.73 22.04 -4.83
N ARG A 896 -34.49 21.98 -5.33
CA ARG A 896 -33.21 22.02 -4.62
C ARG A 896 -33.04 21.03 -3.45
N SER A 897 -34.04 20.23 -3.12
CA SER A 897 -33.96 19.21 -2.08
C SER A 897 -33.43 17.87 -2.61
N ILE A 898 -32.72 17.12 -1.76
CA ILE A 898 -32.35 15.73 -2.03
C ILE A 898 -33.65 14.91 -2.06
N PRO A 899 -34.02 14.26 -3.18
CA PRO A 899 -35.31 13.59 -3.28
C PRO A 899 -35.29 12.24 -2.52
N PRO A 900 -36.34 11.88 -1.76
CA PRO A 900 -36.40 10.60 -1.05
C PRO A 900 -36.26 9.35 -1.93
N SER A 901 -36.44 9.47 -3.25
CA SER A 901 -36.20 8.40 -4.23
C SER A 901 -34.75 7.95 -4.32
N ILE A 902 -33.77 8.76 -3.88
CA ILE A 902 -32.38 8.29 -3.70
C ILE A 902 -32.38 7.03 -2.83
N CYS A 903 -33.26 6.98 -1.83
CA CYS A 903 -33.38 5.90 -0.86
C CYS A 903 -33.87 4.54 -1.42
N ASN A 904 -34.13 4.47 -2.73
CA ASN A 904 -34.40 3.24 -3.45
C ASN A 904 -33.12 2.56 -3.97
N GLN A 905 -31.96 3.23 -3.94
CA GLN A 905 -30.67 2.71 -4.40
C GLN A 905 -29.98 1.86 -3.32
N SER A 906 -30.58 0.74 -2.94
CA SER A 906 -30.12 -0.17 -1.86
C SER A 906 -28.82 -0.94 -2.13
N THR A 907 -28.15 -0.63 -3.24
CA THR A 907 -26.82 -1.11 -3.61
C THR A 907 -25.74 -0.05 -3.39
N LEU A 908 -26.11 1.22 -3.30
CA LEU A 908 -25.21 2.37 -3.30
C LEU A 908 -24.32 2.40 -2.06
N ALA A 909 -23.02 2.29 -2.30
CA ALA A 909 -21.95 2.34 -1.30
C ALA A 909 -21.24 3.70 -1.27
N LEU A 910 -21.23 4.51 -2.33
CA LEU A 910 -20.72 5.88 -2.27
C LEU A 910 -21.73 6.85 -2.86
N LEU A 911 -22.06 7.91 -2.10
CA LEU A 911 -22.91 9.00 -2.51
C LEU A 911 -22.19 10.33 -2.26
N ASP A 912 -21.72 10.96 -3.33
CA ASP A 912 -21.18 12.33 -3.28
C ASP A 912 -22.13 13.31 -3.95
N LEU A 913 -22.74 14.19 -3.15
CA LEU A 913 -23.60 15.30 -3.54
C LEU A 913 -22.99 16.65 -3.11
N SER A 914 -21.67 16.70 -2.89
CA SER A 914 -20.99 17.88 -2.34
C SER A 914 -20.83 19.02 -3.37
N TYR A 915 -20.46 20.22 -2.94
CA TYR A 915 -20.19 21.37 -3.82
C TYR A 915 -21.38 21.77 -4.72
N ASN A 916 -22.59 21.34 -4.37
CA ASN A 916 -23.84 21.56 -5.09
C ASN A 916 -24.64 22.72 -4.44
N ASN A 917 -25.88 22.94 -4.90
CA ASN A 917 -26.78 23.98 -4.39
C ASN A 917 -27.98 23.41 -3.60
N PHE A 918 -27.83 22.25 -2.94
CA PHE A 918 -28.94 21.58 -2.23
C PHE A 918 -29.44 22.39 -1.04
N SER A 919 -30.74 22.53 -0.86
CA SER A 919 -31.38 23.22 0.26
C SER A 919 -32.54 22.45 0.89
N GLY A 920 -32.93 22.83 2.10
CA GLY A 920 -33.90 22.07 2.91
C GLY A 920 -33.22 20.94 3.69
N SER A 921 -34.02 20.07 4.30
CA SER A 921 -33.51 19.05 5.21
C SER A 921 -32.96 17.81 4.54
N ILE A 922 -31.92 17.24 5.16
CA ILE A 922 -31.36 15.92 4.81
C ILE A 922 -32.47 14.87 4.98
N PRO A 923 -32.84 14.11 3.92
CA PRO A 923 -33.95 13.16 4.00
C PRO A 923 -33.70 12.07 5.05
N ARG A 924 -34.65 11.90 5.98
CA ARG A 924 -34.58 10.85 7.01
C ARG A 924 -34.35 9.46 6.42
N CYS A 925 -34.87 9.15 5.22
CA CYS A 925 -34.67 7.85 4.59
C CYS A 925 -33.22 7.54 4.20
N LEU A 926 -32.31 8.52 4.18
CA LEU A 926 -30.88 8.25 4.00
C LEU A 926 -30.33 7.35 5.12
N SER A 927 -30.97 7.30 6.30
CA SER A 927 -30.60 6.33 7.34
C SER A 927 -30.84 4.88 6.95
N ASN A 928 -31.78 4.64 6.04
CA ASN A 928 -32.07 3.32 5.48
C ASN A 928 -30.99 2.97 4.45
N LEU A 929 -30.53 3.96 3.67
CA LEU A 929 -29.35 3.81 2.80
C LEU A 929 -28.02 3.82 3.54
N GLN A 930 -27.92 4.11 4.83
CA GLN A 930 -26.66 3.81 5.52
C GLN A 930 -26.40 2.29 5.49
N ASN A 931 -27.42 1.44 5.23
CA ASN A 931 -27.30 0.02 4.89
C ASN A 931 -26.88 -0.26 3.44
N SER A 932 -26.85 0.80 2.63
CA SER A 932 -25.99 1.05 1.48
C SER A 932 -24.54 1.42 1.80
N LEU A 933 -24.45 2.56 2.47
CA LEU A 933 -23.51 3.62 2.15
C LEU A 933 -22.26 3.56 3.01
N ILE A 934 -21.13 3.38 2.33
CA ILE A 934 -19.80 3.72 2.78
C ILE A 934 -19.73 5.27 2.86
N VAL A 935 -19.25 5.96 1.82
CA VAL A 935 -19.03 7.43 1.87
C VAL A 935 -20.34 8.20 1.60
N VAL A 936 -20.65 9.18 2.44
CA VAL A 936 -21.68 10.22 2.21
C VAL A 936 -21.05 11.60 2.35
N ASN A 937 -20.89 12.27 1.21
CA ASN A 937 -20.35 13.62 1.15
C ASN A 937 -21.44 14.59 0.66
N LEU A 938 -21.91 15.45 1.55
CA LEU A 938 -22.88 16.53 1.30
C LEU A 938 -22.26 17.92 1.55
N ARG A 939 -20.92 18.00 1.64
CA ARG A 939 -20.17 19.23 1.94
C ARG A 939 -20.52 20.37 0.99
N LYS A 940 -20.46 21.62 1.46
CA LYS A 940 -20.59 22.84 0.65
C LYS A 940 -21.90 22.87 -0.14
N ASN A 941 -23.00 22.97 0.60
CA ASN A 941 -24.38 23.05 0.12
C ASN A 941 -25.16 24.11 0.93
N ASN A 942 -26.48 24.18 0.75
CA ASN A 942 -27.42 25.07 1.45
C ASN A 942 -28.38 24.27 2.38
N LEU A 943 -28.00 23.10 2.88
CA LEU A 943 -28.89 22.20 3.65
C LEU A 943 -29.25 22.82 5.02
N GLU A 944 -30.52 22.71 5.39
CA GLU A 944 -31.16 23.43 6.51
C GLU A 944 -31.91 22.46 7.45
N GLY A 945 -32.34 22.94 8.63
CA GLY A 945 -32.92 22.08 9.68
C GLY A 945 -31.85 21.26 10.41
N SER A 946 -32.24 20.22 11.15
CA SER A 946 -31.31 19.40 11.93
C SER A 946 -30.80 18.18 11.15
N LEU A 947 -29.62 17.68 11.53
CA LEU A 947 -29.18 16.33 11.18
C LEU A 947 -30.22 15.29 11.66
N PRO A 948 -30.51 14.23 10.88
CA PRO A 948 -31.51 13.22 11.23
C PRO A 948 -31.01 12.30 12.35
N ASP A 949 -31.81 12.14 13.41
CA ASP A 949 -31.51 11.35 14.61
C ASP A 949 -31.82 9.86 14.40
N ASN A 950 -31.20 9.27 13.37
CA ASN A 950 -31.59 7.99 12.78
C ASN A 950 -30.48 6.92 12.78
N CYS A 951 -29.38 7.22 13.45
CA CYS A 951 -28.19 6.40 13.55
C CYS A 951 -28.40 5.22 14.53
N HIS A 952 -28.05 3.98 14.14
CA HIS A 952 -28.53 2.78 14.83
C HIS A 952 -27.62 1.55 14.68
N ASP A 953 -27.69 0.58 15.59
CA ASP A 953 -26.98 -0.71 15.44
C ASP A 953 -27.53 -1.49 14.22
N GLY A 954 -26.68 -1.85 13.23
CA GLY A 954 -27.11 -1.89 11.81
C GLY A 954 -26.01 -1.90 10.71
N ALA A 955 -25.72 -0.78 10.00
CA ALA A 955 -25.06 -0.65 8.67
C ALA A 955 -23.96 0.48 8.28
N LEU A 956 -23.13 0.46 7.21
CA LEU A 956 -21.79 1.19 7.18
C LEU A 956 -21.56 2.75 6.97
N LEU A 957 -22.28 3.72 7.53
CA LEU A 957 -21.95 5.14 7.23
C LEU A 957 -20.47 5.53 7.52
N ARG A 958 -19.64 5.86 6.53
CA ARG A 958 -18.16 5.67 6.57
C ARG A 958 -17.31 6.92 6.43
N THR A 959 -17.91 7.94 5.86
CA THR A 959 -17.49 9.33 5.87
C THR A 959 -18.78 10.10 5.87
N LEU A 960 -19.00 10.95 6.87
CA LEU A 960 -20.11 11.91 6.87
C LEU A 960 -19.53 13.32 6.83
N ASP A 961 -19.43 13.88 5.64
CA ASP A 961 -19.14 15.30 5.49
C ASP A 961 -20.43 16.07 5.19
N VAL A 962 -20.84 16.93 6.11
CA VAL A 962 -21.93 17.90 5.92
C VAL A 962 -21.44 19.33 6.20
N GLY A 963 -20.13 19.55 6.17
CA GLY A 963 -19.51 20.85 6.40
C GLY A 963 -19.93 21.88 5.35
N PHE A 964 -19.83 23.17 5.66
CA PHE A 964 -20.27 24.28 4.80
C PHE A 964 -21.73 24.12 4.37
N ASN A 965 -22.65 24.16 5.35
CA ASN A 965 -24.10 24.10 5.16
C ASN A 965 -24.80 25.11 6.09
N LYS A 966 -26.12 25.00 6.30
CA LYS A 966 -26.91 25.85 7.20
C LYS A 966 -27.62 25.06 8.29
N LEU A 967 -27.12 23.87 8.64
CA LEU A 967 -27.76 22.96 9.59
C LEU A 967 -27.87 23.60 10.98
N THR A 968 -28.91 23.24 11.72
CA THR A 968 -29.37 23.90 12.96
C THR A 968 -29.80 22.87 14.01
N GLY A 969 -30.19 23.33 15.20
CA GLY A 969 -30.60 22.46 16.29
C GLY A 969 -29.40 21.88 17.03
N LYS A 970 -29.51 20.63 17.49
CA LYS A 970 -28.47 19.91 18.21
C LYS A 970 -27.86 18.80 17.35
N LEU A 971 -26.66 18.33 17.73
CA LEU A 971 -26.13 17.10 17.13
C LEU A 971 -26.96 15.89 17.63
N PRO A 972 -27.44 15.02 16.72
CA PRO A 972 -28.33 13.90 17.06
C PRO A 972 -27.62 12.89 17.97
N ARG A 973 -28.22 12.59 19.14
CA ARG A 973 -27.61 11.67 20.11
C ARG A 973 -27.51 10.25 19.57
N SER A 974 -28.35 9.87 18.62
CA SER A 974 -28.23 8.61 17.89
C SER A 974 -26.90 8.45 17.15
N LEU A 975 -26.11 9.51 16.93
CA LEU A 975 -24.73 9.38 16.49
C LEU A 975 -23.98 8.36 17.38
N LEU A 976 -24.28 8.28 18.69
CA LEU A 976 -23.80 7.23 19.62
C LEU A 976 -24.03 5.77 19.14
N ASN A 977 -24.80 5.55 18.09
CA ASN A 977 -25.12 4.26 17.50
C ASN A 977 -24.90 4.19 15.98
N CYS A 978 -24.46 5.24 15.25
CA CYS A 978 -24.55 5.30 13.77
C CYS A 978 -23.71 4.32 12.97
N SER A 979 -23.10 3.36 13.66
CA SER A 979 -22.17 2.36 13.18
C SER A 979 -20.92 2.94 12.68
N SER A 980 -21.02 3.88 11.75
CA SER A 980 -19.92 4.77 11.66
C SER A 980 -20.26 6.22 11.56
N LEU A 981 -19.48 6.99 12.29
CA LEU A 981 -18.65 6.65 13.48
C LEU A 981 -17.24 5.76 13.43
N LYS A 982 -15.86 5.96 13.07
CA LYS A 982 -14.64 6.79 12.39
C LYS A 982 -14.38 8.30 11.70
N PHE A 983 -14.82 8.90 10.55
CA PHE A 983 -14.86 10.33 10.09
C PHE A 983 -16.19 11.13 10.24
N LEU A 984 -16.15 12.42 10.62
CA LEU A 984 -17.25 13.43 10.60
C LEU A 984 -16.77 14.88 10.33
N SER A 985 -17.43 15.60 9.41
CA SER A 985 -17.35 17.07 9.28
C SER A 985 -18.72 17.71 9.47
N VAL A 986 -18.83 18.68 10.39
CA VAL A 986 -20.01 19.55 10.57
C VAL A 986 -19.63 21.05 10.66
N ASP A 987 -18.44 21.41 10.18
CA ASP A 987 -17.96 22.78 10.13
C ASP A 987 -18.85 23.71 9.30
N ASN A 988 -18.76 25.01 9.56
CA ASN A 988 -19.44 26.07 8.84
C ASN A 988 -20.94 25.79 8.68
N ASN A 989 -21.65 25.81 9.81
CA ASN A 989 -23.07 25.52 9.96
C ASN A 989 -23.71 26.46 11.02
N ASN A 990 -24.95 26.22 11.44
CA ASN A 990 -25.68 27.03 12.45
C ASN A 990 -26.10 26.20 13.68
N ILE A 991 -25.41 25.08 13.97
CA ILE A 991 -25.77 24.13 15.04
C ILE A 991 -25.56 24.80 16.40
N LYS A 992 -26.57 24.71 17.28
CA LYS A 992 -26.59 25.31 18.62
C LYS A 992 -26.86 24.23 19.67
N ASP A 993 -25.79 23.64 20.19
CA ASP A 993 -25.83 22.73 21.33
C ASP A 993 -24.80 23.12 22.40
N THR A 994 -24.88 22.53 23.59
CA THR A 994 -23.72 22.48 24.49
C THR A 994 -22.54 21.82 23.78
N PHE A 995 -21.30 22.24 24.05
CA PHE A 995 -20.10 21.56 23.52
C PHE A 995 -20.26 20.04 23.67
N PRO A 996 -20.17 19.26 22.59
CA PRO A 996 -20.74 17.93 22.59
C PRO A 996 -19.73 16.92 23.16
N PHE A 997 -19.44 17.05 24.46
CA PHE A 997 -18.54 16.17 25.23
C PHE A 997 -18.94 14.68 25.15
N TRP A 998 -20.21 14.42 24.82
CA TRP A 998 -20.79 13.09 24.66
C TRP A 998 -20.40 12.43 23.34
N LEU A 999 -19.93 13.20 22.35
CA LEU A 999 -19.22 12.63 21.21
C LEU A 999 -18.11 11.72 21.79
N LYS A 1000 -17.40 12.11 22.86
CA LYS A 1000 -16.38 11.30 23.57
C LYS A 1000 -16.79 9.88 23.98
N GLY A 1001 -18.09 9.63 24.09
CA GLY A 1001 -18.64 8.35 24.53
C GLY A 1001 -18.67 7.31 23.44
N LEU A 1002 -18.39 7.69 22.20
CA LEU A 1002 -18.37 6.85 21.03
C LEU A 1002 -16.97 6.34 20.77
N PRO A 1003 -16.51 5.20 21.31
CA PRO A 1003 -15.12 4.88 21.13
C PRO A 1003 -14.49 5.13 19.76
N ASN A 1004 -15.07 4.76 18.55
CA ASN A 1004 -14.67 4.46 17.07
C ASN A 1004 -14.04 5.17 15.63
N LEU A 1005 -13.22 6.23 15.01
CA LEU A 1005 -12.47 7.71 14.94
C LEU A 1005 -11.09 7.98 14.20
N GLN A 1006 -10.70 9.29 13.90
CA GLN A 1006 -9.47 10.11 13.45
C GLN A 1006 -9.40 11.74 13.20
N ALA A 1007 -9.71 12.63 12.14
CA ALA A 1007 -10.01 14.19 12.02
C ALA A 1007 -11.51 14.86 11.95
N PHE A 1008 -12.08 15.66 12.92
CA PHE A 1008 -13.44 16.34 12.89
C PHE A 1008 -13.42 17.86 13.08
N THR A 1009 -14.44 18.49 12.51
CA THR A 1009 -14.60 19.93 12.46
C THR A 1009 -15.97 20.36 13.02
N LEU A 1010 -15.99 21.26 14.02
CA LEU A 1010 -17.19 21.94 14.56
C LEU A 1010 -17.16 23.46 14.30
N ARG A 1011 -16.17 23.95 13.56
CA ARG A 1011 -15.86 25.35 13.29
C ARG A 1011 -17.06 26.12 12.76
N SER A 1012 -17.10 27.42 13.03
CA SER A 1012 -18.13 28.38 12.63
C SER A 1012 -19.55 27.81 12.83
N ASN A 1013 -19.93 27.67 14.10
CA ASN A 1013 -21.23 27.17 14.55
C ASN A 1013 -21.70 28.00 15.76
N ARG A 1014 -22.64 27.49 16.56
CA ARG A 1014 -23.20 28.17 17.74
C ARG A 1014 -23.12 27.29 19.01
N PHE A 1015 -22.12 26.42 19.11
CA PHE A 1015 -21.88 25.61 20.31
C PHE A 1015 -21.49 26.48 21.51
N TYR A 1016 -21.94 26.10 22.71
CA TYR A 1016 -21.79 26.90 23.94
C TYR A 1016 -21.49 26.08 25.21
N GLY A 1017 -21.14 26.76 26.31
CA GLY A 1017 -20.79 26.15 27.59
C GLY A 1017 -19.32 25.73 27.73
N LYS A 1018 -18.99 25.09 28.86
CA LYS A 1018 -17.61 24.74 29.24
C LYS A 1018 -17.03 23.60 28.39
N VAL A 1019 -15.83 23.82 27.87
CA VAL A 1019 -14.92 22.75 27.42
C VAL A 1019 -14.33 22.10 28.68
N LEU A 1020 -14.33 20.76 28.77
CA LEU A 1020 -13.96 20.05 30.01
C LEU A 1020 -12.84 19.02 29.85
N THR A 1021 -12.40 18.73 28.63
CA THR A 1021 -11.25 17.85 28.35
C THR A 1021 -10.59 18.30 27.05
N SER A 1022 -9.31 18.01 26.88
CA SER A 1022 -8.71 18.06 25.55
C SER A 1022 -9.52 17.19 24.60
N TYR A 1023 -10.08 17.87 23.61
CA TYR A 1023 -10.21 17.30 22.30
C TYR A 1023 -9.02 17.84 21.54
N ALA A 1024 -8.64 17.15 20.48
CA ALA A 1024 -7.24 17.19 20.15
C ALA A 1024 -7.05 18.21 18.98
N THR A 1025 -6.87 17.86 17.71
CA THR A 1025 -7.53 18.70 16.68
C THR A 1025 -9.02 18.67 16.97
N ILE A 1026 -9.57 19.80 16.59
CA ILE A 1026 -10.92 20.26 16.81
C ILE A 1026 -10.77 21.64 16.23
N ASP A 1027 -11.05 21.79 14.95
CA ASP A 1027 -11.39 23.14 14.54
C ASP A 1027 -12.79 23.41 15.09
N PHE A 1028 -12.85 24.01 16.28
CA PHE A 1028 -14.06 24.56 16.89
C PHE A 1028 -14.10 26.09 16.83
N SER A 1029 -13.15 26.72 16.12
CA SER A 1029 -13.04 28.19 16.04
C SER A 1029 -14.35 28.82 15.55
N GLY A 1030 -14.68 30.03 16.00
CA GLY A 1030 -15.96 30.68 15.64
C GLY A 1030 -17.20 30.04 16.27
N ASN A 1031 -17.12 29.63 17.54
CA ASN A 1031 -18.26 29.21 18.37
C ASN A 1031 -18.46 30.16 19.58
N ARG A 1032 -19.44 29.88 20.45
CA ARG A 1032 -19.79 30.70 21.63
C ARG A 1032 -19.57 29.93 22.94
N LEU A 1033 -18.38 29.33 23.08
CA LEU A 1033 -17.98 28.55 24.26
C LEU A 1033 -17.70 29.46 25.46
N GLU A 1034 -17.94 28.97 26.69
CA GLU A 1034 -17.99 29.80 27.90
C GLU A 1034 -17.32 29.13 29.10
N GLY A 1035 -16.62 29.93 29.93
CA GLY A 1035 -15.87 29.47 31.10
C GLY A 1035 -14.39 29.22 30.80
N GLN A 1036 -13.59 28.95 31.85
CA GLN A 1036 -12.17 28.68 31.67
C GLN A 1036 -11.95 27.46 30.76
N ILE A 1037 -10.96 27.65 29.89
CA ILE A 1037 -10.23 26.58 29.22
C ILE A 1037 -9.57 25.76 30.35
N PRO A 1038 -9.77 24.43 30.47
CA PRO A 1038 -9.18 23.64 31.56
C PRO A 1038 -7.65 23.79 31.60
N GLU A 1039 -7.00 23.74 32.77
CA GLU A 1039 -5.53 23.92 32.89
C GLU A 1039 -4.69 23.06 31.93
N SER A 1040 -5.20 21.87 31.55
CA SER A 1040 -4.63 20.99 30.50
C SER A 1040 -4.66 21.55 29.07
N ILE A 1041 -5.18 22.77 28.89
CA ILE A 1041 -5.29 23.56 27.65
C ILE A 1041 -5.03 25.06 27.97
N GLU A 1042 -5.21 25.52 29.21
CA GLU A 1042 -4.81 26.87 29.65
C GLU A 1042 -3.27 27.02 29.60
N GLN A 1043 -2.52 25.93 29.83
CA GLN A 1043 -1.07 25.88 29.53
C GLN A 1043 -0.72 25.98 28.03
N SER A 1044 -1.67 25.89 27.10
CA SER A 1044 -1.50 26.26 25.69
C SER A 1044 -2.32 27.50 25.27
N CYS A 1045 -2.87 28.27 26.23
CA CYS A 1045 -3.62 29.50 25.99
C CYS A 1045 -3.36 30.57 27.07
N PHE A 1046 -2.44 31.49 26.76
CA PHE A 1046 -2.08 32.73 27.47
C PHE A 1046 -1.18 32.63 28.71
N THR A 1047 0.09 33.03 28.53
CA THR A 1047 0.83 33.86 29.49
C THR A 1047 0.82 35.34 29.00
N PRO A 1048 -0.05 36.22 29.54
CA PRO A 1048 -0.10 37.63 29.18
C PRO A 1048 0.54 38.55 30.25
N PRO A 1049 1.11 39.72 29.88
CA PRO A 1049 1.89 40.55 30.81
C PRO A 1049 1.03 41.59 31.57
N THR A 1050 1.27 41.76 32.88
CA THR A 1050 0.72 42.88 33.68
C THR A 1050 1.73 43.50 34.66
N ARG A 1051 2.44 44.52 34.15
CA ARG A 1051 2.96 45.75 34.80
C ARG A 1051 3.02 45.85 36.34
N GLN A 1052 4.17 46.34 36.83
CA GLN A 1052 4.20 47.34 37.92
C GLN A 1052 4.25 48.77 37.33
N PRO A 1053 3.70 49.79 38.02
CA PRO A 1053 3.96 51.21 37.76
C PRO A 1053 5.26 51.70 38.46
N LYS A 1054 5.59 52.99 38.29
CA LYS A 1054 6.82 53.65 38.78
C LYS A 1054 6.77 54.06 40.26
N GLU A 1055 7.96 54.22 40.85
CA GLU A 1055 8.46 55.18 41.87
C GLU A 1055 9.65 54.49 42.59
N GLU A 1056 10.75 55.11 43.01
CA GLU A 1056 11.44 56.38 42.66
C GLU A 1056 12.95 56.20 43.02
N ASP A 1057 13.75 57.27 43.18
CA ASP A 1057 15.24 57.25 43.23
C ASP A 1057 15.91 56.75 44.56
N GLU A 1058 17.22 57.02 44.71
CA GLU A 1058 18.07 56.88 45.94
C GLU A 1058 18.48 55.45 46.41
N GLU A 1059 19.62 55.19 47.08
CA GLU A 1059 21.01 55.72 47.05
C GLU A 1059 21.93 54.76 47.90
N GLU A 1060 23.27 54.73 47.64
CA GLU A 1060 24.36 54.30 48.58
C GLU A 1060 24.30 52.88 49.25
N GLU A 1061 25.27 52.33 50.01
CA GLU A 1061 26.76 52.32 49.95
C GLU A 1061 27.34 51.01 50.55
N GLU A 1062 28.65 50.75 50.34
CA GLU A 1062 29.62 49.97 51.14
C GLU A 1062 29.37 48.50 51.65
N GLY A 1063 30.46 47.80 52.05
CA GLY A 1063 30.42 46.68 53.03
C GLY A 1063 31.00 45.29 52.63
N VAL A 1064 32.23 45.12 52.10
CA VAL A 1064 33.54 45.05 52.83
C VAL A 1064 33.90 43.69 53.50
N LEU A 1065 34.98 43.03 53.01
CA LEU A 1065 35.84 41.94 53.61
C LEU A 1065 35.24 40.53 53.98
N ASN A 1066 35.97 39.39 53.99
CA ASN A 1066 37.10 38.87 53.17
C ASN A 1066 37.51 37.38 53.48
N TRP A 1067 38.33 36.81 52.58
CA TRP A 1067 39.47 35.84 52.75
C TRP A 1067 39.37 34.40 53.34
N LYS A 1068 39.75 33.43 52.46
CA LYS A 1068 40.80 32.36 52.62
C LYS A 1068 40.52 31.22 53.64
N ALA A 1069 41.16 30.04 53.63
CA ALA A 1069 42.39 29.52 52.99
C ALA A 1069 42.31 27.94 52.85
N VAL A 1070 43.23 27.14 52.28
CA VAL A 1070 44.53 27.33 51.57
C VAL A 1070 44.87 26.11 50.64
N VAL A 1071 46.02 26.15 49.95
CA VAL A 1071 46.58 25.16 48.97
C VAL A 1071 47.27 23.96 49.68
N ILE A 1072 47.37 22.73 49.15
CA ILE A 1072 48.43 22.08 48.30
C ILE A 1072 47.98 20.59 48.15
N GLY A 1073 48.23 19.78 47.11
CA GLY A 1073 49.01 19.81 45.84
C GLY A 1073 48.81 18.45 45.10
N TYR A 1074 49.66 17.92 44.20
CA TYR A 1074 50.88 18.40 43.53
C TYR A 1074 51.12 17.59 42.21
N GLY A 1075 52.35 17.51 41.65
CA GLY A 1075 52.61 17.09 40.24
C GLY A 1075 53.48 15.82 39.97
N PRO A 1076 53.84 15.54 38.68
CA PRO A 1076 54.16 14.20 38.16
C PRO A 1076 55.63 13.95 37.70
N GLY A 1077 55.97 12.70 37.33
CA GLY A 1077 57.22 12.39 36.59
C GLY A 1077 57.44 10.92 36.15
N LEU A 1078 58.13 10.75 35.01
CA LEU A 1078 58.87 9.57 34.51
C LEU A 1078 58.14 8.24 34.17
N LEU A 1079 57.51 8.25 32.99
CA LEU A 1079 57.82 7.42 31.81
C LEU A 1079 58.93 6.32 31.89
N PHE A 1080 58.74 5.28 31.05
CA PHE A 1080 59.72 4.29 30.54
C PHE A 1080 60.17 3.11 31.45
N GLY A 1081 59.20 2.45 32.10
CA GLY A 1081 59.36 1.13 32.74
C GLY A 1081 58.98 -0.09 31.86
N LEU A 1082 59.60 -0.24 30.67
CA LEU A 1082 59.64 -1.42 29.79
C LEU A 1082 58.41 -2.37 29.67
N LEU A 1083 57.76 -2.31 28.51
CA LEU A 1083 56.66 -3.18 28.04
C LEU A 1083 57.17 -4.60 27.67
N LEU A 1084 57.46 -5.48 28.64
CA LEU A 1084 57.88 -6.87 28.34
C LEU A 1084 57.71 -7.90 29.51
N ALA A 1085 56.57 -7.95 30.21
CA ALA A 1085 56.45 -8.82 31.41
C ALA A 1085 55.11 -9.54 31.67
N HIS A 1086 54.08 -9.44 30.83
CA HIS A 1086 52.78 -10.11 31.07
C HIS A 1086 52.11 -10.77 29.84
N VAL A 1087 52.86 -10.94 28.75
CA VAL A 1087 52.53 -11.87 27.67
C VAL A 1087 53.71 -12.87 27.56
N ILE A 1088 53.41 -14.14 27.31
CA ILE A 1088 54.36 -15.27 27.30
C ILE A 1088 54.90 -15.70 28.69
N ALA A 1089 54.00 -16.15 29.58
CA ALA A 1089 54.28 -17.24 30.53
C ALA A 1089 52.98 -17.80 31.15
N SER A 1090 52.48 -19.00 30.86
CA SER A 1090 52.61 -19.91 29.70
C SER A 1090 51.48 -20.95 29.79
N TYR A 1091 51.19 -21.68 28.71
CA TYR A 1091 50.17 -22.75 28.75
C TYR A 1091 50.59 -23.92 29.69
N ARG A 1092 49.61 -24.40 30.48
CA ARG A 1092 49.27 -25.82 30.81
C ARG A 1092 50.36 -26.91 30.69
N PRO A 1093 50.38 -27.89 31.63
CA PRO A 1093 49.61 -29.13 31.37
C PRO A 1093 48.89 -29.76 32.58
N LYS A 1094 48.31 -30.96 32.34
CA LYS A 1094 47.52 -31.83 33.25
C LYS A 1094 48.41 -32.54 34.30
N TRP A 1095 47.81 -33.39 35.13
CA TRP A 1095 48.17 -34.82 35.31
C TRP A 1095 46.93 -35.59 35.86
N PHE A 1096 47.03 -36.89 36.20
CA PHE A 1096 45.88 -37.80 36.44
C PHE A 1096 46.20 -38.88 37.51
N VAL A 1097 45.20 -39.71 37.89
CA VAL A 1097 45.25 -40.96 38.70
C VAL A 1097 44.92 -40.87 40.22
N LYS A 1098 43.75 -41.48 40.59
CA LYS A 1098 43.35 -42.25 41.81
C LYS A 1098 43.77 -41.75 43.23
N ILE A 1099 42.93 -41.90 44.27
CA ILE A 1099 42.62 -43.19 44.94
C ILE A 1099 41.34 -43.11 45.82
N VAL A 1100 40.46 -44.14 45.68
CA VAL A 1100 39.49 -44.68 46.67
C VAL A 1100 38.32 -43.81 47.21
N GLY A 1101 37.12 -44.40 47.28
CA GLY A 1101 35.93 -43.92 48.03
C GLY A 1101 35.80 -44.66 49.39
N PRO A 1102 34.61 -44.96 49.95
CA PRO A 1102 33.23 -44.74 49.49
C PRO A 1102 32.63 -43.51 50.27
N ASP A 1103 31.36 -43.32 50.67
CA ASP A 1103 30.26 -44.27 50.91
C ASP A 1103 28.87 -43.59 51.11
N LYS A 1104 27.80 -44.40 50.97
CA LYS A 1104 26.40 -44.22 51.46
C LYS A 1104 25.55 -42.99 51.08
N HIS A 1105 24.44 -43.29 50.37
CA HIS A 1105 23.03 -42.91 50.66
C HIS A 1105 22.61 -41.40 50.74
N LYS A 1106 21.37 -41.00 50.43
CA LYS A 1106 20.09 -41.75 50.25
C LYS A 1106 19.11 -40.98 49.33
N GLU A 1107 18.06 -41.64 48.84
CA GLU A 1107 16.93 -40.94 48.19
C GLU A 1107 16.03 -40.20 49.21
N ALA A 1108 15.32 -39.15 48.76
CA ALA A 1108 13.85 -39.02 48.91
C ALA A 1108 13.30 -37.74 48.25
N ASP A 1109 12.05 -37.83 47.80
CA ASP A 1109 11.14 -36.82 47.22
C ASP A 1109 9.73 -37.12 47.85
N PRO A 1110 8.61 -36.42 47.62
CA PRO A 1110 8.32 -34.97 47.54
C PRO A 1110 7.05 -34.55 48.38
N VAL A 1111 6.54 -33.32 48.11
CA VAL A 1111 5.14 -32.81 48.20
C VAL A 1111 4.42 -32.42 49.54
N THR A 1112 3.82 -31.21 49.51
CA THR A 1112 2.45 -30.78 49.97
C THR A 1112 2.11 -30.13 51.33
N LEU A 1113 1.10 -29.24 51.24
CA LEU A 1113 -0.10 -29.01 52.10
C LEU A 1113 -0.17 -27.83 53.12
N PHE A 1114 -0.86 -26.76 52.66
CA PHE A 1114 -1.84 -25.87 53.33
C PHE A 1114 -1.56 -25.01 54.60
N MET A 1115 -1.63 -23.69 54.37
CA MET A 1115 -2.47 -22.67 55.05
C MET A 1115 -2.59 -22.54 56.59
N SER A 1116 -2.25 -21.33 57.05
CA SER A 1116 -2.98 -20.48 58.03
C SER A 1116 -3.02 -20.85 59.52
N MET A 1117 -2.45 -19.96 60.37
CA MET A 1117 -3.17 -19.25 61.44
C MET A 1117 -2.37 -18.02 61.91
N ASP A 1118 -2.92 -17.20 62.82
CA ASP A 1118 -2.66 -15.75 62.89
C ASP A 1118 -2.24 -15.18 64.29
N SER A 1119 -1.53 -14.04 64.20
CA SER A 1119 -1.43 -12.93 65.16
C SER A 1119 -0.39 -12.93 66.30
N ARG A 1120 0.23 -11.74 66.44
CA ARG A 1120 0.81 -11.11 67.65
C ARG A 1120 2.14 -11.69 68.20
N TRP A 1121 2.98 -10.91 68.89
CA TRP A 1121 2.72 -9.63 69.59
C TRP A 1121 3.97 -8.69 69.68
N ASP A 1122 3.75 -7.37 69.56
CA ASP A 1122 4.24 -6.27 70.42
C ASP A 1122 5.76 -6.01 70.71
N SER A 1123 6.22 -4.76 70.99
CA SER A 1123 5.61 -3.41 70.87
C SER A 1123 6.59 -2.25 71.23
N PHE A 1124 6.10 -1.00 71.01
CA PHE A 1124 6.30 0.20 71.87
C PHE A 1124 7.66 0.97 71.85
N ASN A 1125 7.71 2.30 72.13
CA ASN A 1125 6.68 3.20 72.68
C ASN A 1125 6.81 4.71 72.30
N ASN A 1126 5.70 5.29 71.77
CA ASN A 1126 5.03 6.56 72.16
C ASN A 1126 5.74 7.96 72.17
N LYS A 1127 5.01 9.12 72.18
CA LYS A 1127 3.57 9.41 72.44
C LYS A 1127 2.89 10.40 71.43
N LYS A 1128 1.80 11.11 71.83
CA LYS A 1128 0.89 11.96 71.01
C LYS A 1128 0.50 13.25 71.73
N SER A 1129 0.47 14.38 71.03
CA SER A 1129 -0.33 15.56 71.44
C SER A 1129 -1.02 16.26 70.25
N VAL A 1130 -2.35 16.25 70.30
CA VAL A 1130 -3.33 17.29 69.88
C VAL A 1130 -3.18 17.95 68.48
N GLU A 1131 -4.08 17.91 67.47
CA GLU A 1131 -5.56 17.70 67.31
C GLU A 1131 -6.36 19.00 67.02
N SER A 1132 -7.52 18.83 66.34
CA SER A 1132 -8.56 19.81 65.96
C SER A 1132 -8.40 20.54 64.60
N ASN A 1133 -9.53 21.05 64.10
CA ASN A 1133 -9.77 21.39 62.68
C ASN A 1133 -9.87 22.90 62.45
N MET A 1134 -9.74 23.31 61.18
CA MET A 1134 -10.64 24.28 60.57
C MET A 1134 -10.92 23.92 59.10
#